data_AF-A0A9D5CF37-F1
#
_entry.id   AF-A0A9D5CF37-F1
#
_cell.length_a   1.000
_cell.length_b   1.000
_cell.length_c   1.000
_cell.angle_alpha   90.00
_cell.angle_beta   90.00
_cell.angle_gamma   90.00
#
_symmetry.space_group_name_H-M   'P 1'
#
loop_
_entity.id
_entity.type
_entity.pdbx_description
1 polymer ?
#
loop_
_entity_poly.entity_id
_entity_poly.type
_entity_poly.pdbx_seq_one_letter_code
_entity_poly.pdbx_strand_id
1 'polypeptide(L)'
;MRFGFSHSDSESVRGGKSSFGRSRNGISPDRSSCVSNASKSIPCSRSAFDGLREYSKTVVDIETFSSYIEDWILQKLPSNSSDKKLLFKPPFMVDELQKLDYALDGVFFQQLFRMPFSHHAYDNSREEKFLALVCFLQTIIDSLWQTFWHKTGEPPLFVSCPRYPGSRFYTIEQAVSNGRIGGLCGAAVVTKVDPDSQVRWDHVLELALFKSDITDGKRKAFSMISICEALFYGFHILLSRNLSKLNAPRNNFIYMLVLDSKFGGVIKFGGDLSLLDVNSCNPHHSVVEWIKNHAEVFVSPIDRVWNKLGNANWGDVGTLQLLLATYNSIIQWKGPPRKSIASLATDHSLHIQKRRLECYGLTSQVENGHDGQWETMELDHSDQTPNRLSMYPKLKEGEVILLEDSQSQVTFQIKDIIIVGDCLSYSAFYLDQPCKLFTLYVGVHPSRLEPSWEAMSLWYLVQRQTKVLSIMKQKGVLGKNLPELIVSGRVLHPGHCTKQNPADRCNHPLCGTPVLVTSPVGEPVSYIIARYGSFCTEEALRFCRDILMSLRSAALANIQHGDICPENIVRVISSKGRIESLYVPVSWGRAVLEDRDSPAMNLQFSSVYALQHRKLCPSSDTESLIYLLYFVSGGEMQQQDSIESALRWRERCWAKRMIQHRLGEVSTLLKAFADYVDSLCGTPYPVDYDIWLRRLNRVVAGSDKGKSIERSEASLRFGDAAEMSGTSGGCSSYTC
;
A
#
# COMPACT_ATOMS: atom_id res chain seq x y z
N MET A 1 -47.88 -18.20 -24.95
CA MET A 1 -48.91 -18.88 -24.14
C MET A 1 -48.89 -18.26 -22.74
N ARG A 2 -49.91 -17.48 -22.42
CA ARG A 2 -50.22 -16.97 -21.07
C ARG A 2 -50.98 -18.06 -20.33
N PHE A 3 -50.77 -18.20 -19.03
CA PHE A 3 -51.85 -18.38 -18.08
C PHE A 3 -51.44 -17.78 -16.74
N GLY A 4 -52.12 -16.70 -16.36
CA GLY A 4 -52.29 -16.30 -14.97
C GLY A 4 -53.66 -16.75 -14.49
N PHE A 5 -53.84 -16.82 -13.18
CA PHE A 5 -55.15 -16.71 -12.56
C PHE A 5 -55.02 -15.94 -11.26
N SER A 6 -55.64 -14.76 -11.27
CA SER A 6 -56.10 -14.02 -10.12
C SER A 6 -57.44 -14.58 -9.64
N HIS A 7 -57.66 -14.64 -8.34
CA HIS A 7 -58.99 -14.40 -7.78
C HIS A 7 -58.85 -13.60 -6.48
N SER A 8 -59.37 -12.37 -6.55
CA SER A 8 -59.82 -11.56 -5.44
C SER A 8 -61.05 -12.18 -4.81
N ASP A 9 -61.20 -12.02 -3.49
CA ASP A 9 -62.46 -11.56 -2.93
C ASP A 9 -62.22 -10.76 -1.65
N SER A 10 -62.96 -9.67 -1.55
CA SER A 10 -62.91 -8.65 -0.52
C SER A 10 -64.18 -8.78 0.30
N GLU A 11 -64.08 -8.83 1.63
CA GLU A 11 -65.16 -8.35 2.49
C GLU A 11 -64.59 -7.61 3.70
N SER A 12 -65.01 -6.36 3.82
CA SER A 12 -64.78 -5.45 4.93
C SER A 12 -65.90 -5.58 5.97
N VAL A 13 -65.60 -5.55 7.27
CA VAL A 13 -66.47 -4.87 8.26
C VAL A 13 -65.63 -4.25 9.38
N ARG A 14 -65.96 -3.00 9.70
CA ARG A 14 -65.42 -2.10 10.72
C ARG A 14 -65.79 -2.50 12.14
N GLY A 15 -64.95 -2.10 13.11
CA GLY A 15 -65.42 -1.40 14.31
C GLY A 15 -64.84 -1.87 15.65
N GLY A 16 -64.37 -0.91 16.45
CA GLY A 16 -64.35 -1.06 17.92
C GLY A 16 -63.07 -0.59 18.63
N LYS A 17 -63.11 0.62 19.19
CA LYS A 17 -62.12 1.20 20.11
C LYS A 17 -62.19 0.52 21.49
N SER A 18 -61.06 0.39 22.21
CA SER A 18 -60.82 1.00 23.54
C SER A 18 -59.58 0.41 24.25
N SER A 19 -58.95 1.26 25.06
CA SER A 19 -57.70 1.06 25.80
C SER A 19 -57.87 0.23 27.07
N PHE A 20 -56.81 -0.40 27.59
CA PHE A 20 -56.40 -0.34 29.01
C PHE A 20 -55.00 -0.95 29.16
N GLY A 21 -54.12 -0.24 29.88
CA GLY A 21 -52.70 -0.60 30.03
C GLY A 21 -52.38 -1.52 31.21
N ARG A 22 -51.10 -1.94 31.27
CA ARG A 22 -50.36 -2.14 32.52
C ARG A 22 -48.86 -2.25 32.26
N SER A 23 -48.11 -1.44 32.99
CA SER A 23 -46.66 -1.47 33.08
C SER A 23 -46.19 -2.68 33.90
N ARG A 24 -44.95 -3.10 33.66
CA ARG A 24 -44.13 -3.79 34.66
C ARG A 24 -42.69 -3.32 34.53
N ASN A 25 -42.29 -2.50 35.51
CA ASN A 25 -40.91 -2.15 35.78
C ASN A 25 -40.17 -3.37 36.32
N GLY A 26 -38.94 -3.58 35.82
CA GLY A 26 -37.90 -4.38 36.47
C GLY A 26 -36.66 -3.49 36.62
N ILE A 27 -36.28 -3.22 37.86
CA ILE A 27 -35.14 -2.42 38.35
C ILE A 27 -33.97 -3.41 38.59
N SER A 28 -32.72 -3.20 38.16
CA SER A 28 -31.61 -2.45 38.82
C SER A 28 -30.25 -2.85 38.17
N PRO A 29 -29.05 -2.34 38.53
CA PRO A 29 -28.63 -0.97 38.90
C PRO A 29 -27.39 -0.44 38.11
N ASP A 30 -27.19 0.88 38.26
CA ASP A 30 -25.92 1.64 38.32
C ASP A 30 -24.90 1.62 37.16
N ARG A 31 -25.01 2.64 36.30
CA ARG A 31 -23.86 3.44 35.86
C ARG A 31 -24.17 4.94 35.91
N SER A 32 -23.22 5.66 36.48
CA SER A 32 -23.15 7.10 36.76
C SER A 32 -23.74 8.00 35.67
N SER A 33 -24.76 8.76 36.07
CA SER A 33 -25.38 9.85 35.34
C SER A 33 -24.49 11.10 35.30
N CYS A 34 -24.07 11.52 34.10
CA CYS A 34 -23.79 12.92 33.81
C CYS A 34 -24.90 13.44 32.90
N VAL A 35 -25.66 14.39 33.47
CA VAL A 35 -26.82 15.06 32.89
C VAL A 35 -26.46 15.73 31.56
N SER A 36 -27.19 15.39 30.49
CA SER A 36 -27.27 16.21 29.28
C SER A 36 -28.74 16.54 29.03
N ASN A 37 -29.07 17.82 29.21
CA ASN A 37 -30.39 18.37 28.98
C ASN A 37 -30.84 18.09 27.55
N ALA A 38 -31.91 17.31 27.40
CA ALA A 38 -32.62 17.16 26.15
C ALA A 38 -33.33 18.49 25.82
N SER A 39 -32.76 19.30 24.92
CA SER A 39 -33.48 20.42 24.32
C SER A 39 -34.48 19.87 23.31
N LYS A 40 -35.77 19.87 23.69
CA LYS A 40 -36.88 19.87 22.74
C LYS A 40 -36.71 21.13 21.88
N SER A 41 -36.70 20.98 20.56
CA SER A 41 -36.66 22.11 19.63
C SER A 41 -37.85 23.04 19.90
N ILE A 42 -37.56 24.26 20.36
CA ILE A 42 -38.54 25.32 20.53
C ILE A 42 -38.88 25.83 19.10
N PRO A 43 -40.17 25.96 18.73
CA PRO A 43 -40.53 26.54 17.44
C PRO A 43 -40.08 28.00 17.39
N CYS A 44 -39.20 28.33 16.46
CA CYS A 44 -38.80 29.72 16.20
C CYS A 44 -40.05 30.55 15.84
N SER A 45 -40.16 31.79 16.34
CA SER A 45 -41.31 32.67 16.05
C SER A 45 -41.35 33.00 14.54
N ARG A 46 -42.56 33.22 13.98
CA ARG A 46 -42.70 33.55 12.54
C ARG A 46 -41.85 34.77 12.14
N SER A 47 -41.72 35.76 13.03
CA SER A 47 -40.89 36.96 12.81
C SER A 47 -39.38 36.64 12.77
N ALA A 48 -38.88 35.77 13.64
CA ALA A 48 -37.48 35.35 13.61
C ALA A 48 -37.16 34.54 12.33
N PHE A 49 -38.10 33.71 11.87
CA PHE A 49 -37.95 32.97 10.61
C PHE A 49 -37.92 33.88 9.37
N ASP A 50 -38.76 34.91 9.33
CA ASP A 50 -38.79 35.88 8.23
C ASP A 50 -37.53 36.76 8.22
N GLY A 51 -37.03 37.17 9.40
CA GLY A 51 -35.76 37.89 9.49
C GLY A 51 -34.56 37.03 9.08
N LEU A 52 -34.50 35.74 9.47
CA LEU A 52 -33.42 34.84 9.02
C LEU A 52 -33.40 34.67 7.49
N ARG A 53 -34.59 34.68 6.86
CA ARG A 53 -34.71 34.67 5.39
C ARG A 53 -34.16 35.96 4.76
N GLU A 54 -34.30 37.09 5.42
CA GLU A 54 -33.73 38.37 4.98
C GLU A 54 -32.20 38.35 5.04
N TYR A 55 -31.61 37.80 6.11
CA TYR A 55 -30.16 37.63 6.24
C TYR A 55 -29.57 36.77 5.12
N SER A 56 -30.29 35.76 4.63
CA SER A 56 -29.86 34.96 3.48
C SER A 56 -29.77 35.76 2.17
N LYS A 57 -30.42 36.93 2.08
CA LYS A 57 -30.40 37.81 0.90
C LYS A 57 -29.45 38.99 1.08
N THR A 58 -29.23 39.45 2.30
CA THR A 58 -28.44 40.65 2.60
C THR A 58 -26.97 40.34 2.86
N VAL A 59 -26.67 39.22 3.54
CA VAL A 59 -25.29 38.78 3.79
C VAL A 59 -24.79 38.03 2.56
N VAL A 60 -24.25 38.74 1.57
CA VAL A 60 -23.75 38.11 0.33
C VAL A 60 -22.29 38.49 0.04
N ASP A 61 -21.85 39.63 0.55
CA ASP A 61 -20.49 40.10 0.37
C ASP A 61 -19.52 39.54 1.41
N ILE A 62 -18.57 38.75 0.92
CA ILE A 62 -17.52 38.13 1.72
C ILE A 62 -16.45 39.14 2.14
N GLU A 63 -16.23 40.22 1.38
CA GLU A 63 -15.22 41.23 1.69
C GLU A 63 -15.66 42.07 2.89
N THR A 64 -16.91 42.57 2.85
CA THR A 64 -17.53 43.25 4.00
C THR A 64 -17.54 42.36 5.24
N PHE A 65 -17.94 41.08 5.11
CA PHE A 65 -17.88 40.14 6.24
C PHE A 65 -16.46 39.96 6.78
N SER A 66 -15.47 39.81 5.89
CA SER A 66 -14.06 39.60 6.26
C SER A 66 -13.52 40.78 7.07
N SER A 67 -13.81 42.01 6.66
CA SER A 67 -13.36 43.22 7.37
C SER A 67 -13.85 43.31 8.82
N TYR A 68 -15.01 42.74 9.14
CA TYR A 68 -15.56 42.76 10.50
C TYR A 68 -15.01 41.66 11.40
N ILE A 69 -14.55 40.53 10.84
CA ILE A 69 -14.13 39.35 11.61
C ILE A 69 -12.60 39.18 11.68
N GLU A 70 -11.86 39.82 10.77
CA GLU A 70 -10.40 39.70 10.64
C GLU A 70 -9.66 39.88 11.97
N ASP A 71 -9.94 40.95 12.71
CA ASP A 71 -9.28 41.24 14.00
C ASP A 71 -9.46 40.10 15.01
N TRP A 72 -10.66 39.51 15.07
CA TRP A 72 -10.95 38.41 15.98
C TRP A 72 -10.20 37.14 15.59
N ILE A 73 -10.10 36.85 14.29
CA ILE A 73 -9.34 35.69 13.80
C ILE A 73 -7.85 35.89 14.08
N LEU A 74 -7.30 37.08 13.79
CA LEU A 74 -5.89 37.40 14.06
C LEU A 74 -5.54 37.30 15.55
N GLN A 75 -6.45 37.70 16.45
CA GLN A 75 -6.28 37.51 17.90
C GLN A 75 -6.26 36.03 18.32
N LYS A 76 -6.94 35.16 17.58
CA LYS A 76 -6.98 33.71 17.83
C LYS A 76 -5.84 32.95 17.14
N LEU A 77 -5.15 33.56 16.18
CA LEU A 77 -3.92 33.01 15.61
C LEU A 77 -2.73 33.27 16.55
N PRO A 78 -1.74 32.36 16.61
CA PRO A 78 -0.58 32.52 17.49
C PRO A 78 0.26 33.75 17.08
N SER A 79 0.57 34.64 18.03
CA SER A 79 1.48 35.78 17.85
C SER A 79 2.97 35.34 17.90
N ASN A 80 3.87 36.08 17.24
CA ASN A 80 5.29 35.79 16.97
C ASN A 80 6.24 35.50 18.18
N SER A 81 5.73 35.32 19.39
CA SER A 81 6.50 34.85 20.54
C SER A 81 6.63 33.33 20.50
N SER A 82 7.82 32.83 20.80
CA SER A 82 8.36 31.47 20.61
C SER A 82 7.63 30.28 21.24
N ASP A 83 6.37 30.45 21.65
CA ASP A 83 5.68 29.45 22.47
C ASP A 83 4.15 29.58 22.37
N LYS A 84 3.51 29.21 21.23
CA LYS A 84 2.03 29.30 21.12
C LYS A 84 1.37 28.20 20.29
N LYS A 85 0.66 27.30 20.98
CA LYS A 85 -0.45 26.48 20.44
C LYS A 85 -1.48 27.39 19.75
N LEU A 86 -2.12 26.88 18.69
CA LEU A 86 -3.36 27.48 18.14
C LEU A 86 -4.37 27.67 19.28
N LEU A 87 -4.99 28.86 19.41
CA LEU A 87 -6.05 29.09 20.41
C LEU A 87 -7.35 28.39 20.01
N PHE A 88 -7.54 28.12 18.72
CA PHE A 88 -8.61 27.24 18.26
C PHE A 88 -8.31 25.81 18.70
N LYS A 89 -9.33 25.17 19.27
CA LYS A 89 -9.27 23.74 19.60
C LYS A 89 -9.34 22.93 18.29
N PRO A 90 -8.59 21.82 18.18
CA PRO A 90 -8.73 20.92 17.05
C PRO A 90 -10.11 20.24 17.07
N PRO A 91 -10.70 19.90 15.90
CA PRO A 91 -12.01 19.26 15.84
C PRO A 91 -11.99 17.80 16.29
N PHE A 92 -10.83 17.14 16.27
CA PHE A 92 -10.64 15.73 16.60
C PHE A 92 -9.41 15.53 17.48
N MET A 93 -9.46 14.51 18.34
CA MET A 93 -8.31 14.08 19.14
C MET A 93 -7.43 13.08 18.37
N VAL A 94 -6.14 13.00 18.71
CA VAL A 94 -5.20 12.07 18.07
C VAL A 94 -5.66 10.61 18.23
N ASP A 95 -6.16 10.25 19.42
CA ASP A 95 -6.68 8.90 19.70
C ASP A 95 -7.87 8.53 18.81
N GLU A 96 -8.71 9.50 18.42
CA GLU A 96 -9.83 9.26 17.51
C GLU A 96 -9.33 8.97 16.08
N LEU A 97 -8.30 9.70 15.64
CA LEU A 97 -7.67 9.50 14.34
C LEU A 97 -6.95 8.14 14.27
N GLN A 98 -6.25 7.75 15.34
CA GLN A 98 -5.60 6.44 15.42
C GLN A 98 -6.61 5.28 15.41
N LYS A 99 -7.74 5.44 16.12
CA LYS A 99 -8.83 4.45 16.08
C LYS A 99 -9.45 4.35 14.69
N LEU A 100 -9.58 5.48 13.99
CA LEU A 100 -10.07 5.50 12.62
C LEU A 100 -9.09 4.79 11.67
N ASP A 101 -7.81 5.11 11.75
CA ASP A 101 -6.76 4.48 10.94
C ASP A 101 -6.78 2.95 11.10
N TYR A 102 -6.80 2.48 12.35
CA TYR A 102 -6.88 1.06 12.65
C TYR A 102 -8.19 0.41 12.17
N ALA A 103 -9.32 1.11 12.25
CA ALA A 103 -10.60 0.60 11.73
C ALA A 103 -10.66 0.54 10.20
N LEU A 104 -9.87 1.38 9.52
CA LEU A 104 -9.76 1.44 8.06
C LEU A 104 -8.63 0.56 7.51
N ASP A 105 -7.90 -0.16 8.37
CA ASP A 105 -6.85 -1.07 7.90
C ASP A 105 -7.46 -2.16 6.99
N GLY A 106 -6.95 -2.25 5.77
CA GLY A 106 -7.48 -3.12 4.71
C GLY A 106 -8.64 -2.56 3.88
N VAL A 107 -9.07 -1.30 4.12
CA VAL A 107 -10.04 -0.61 3.26
C VAL A 107 -9.34 0.02 2.05
N PHE A 108 -9.84 -0.27 0.85
CA PHE A 108 -9.26 0.24 -0.39
C PHE A 108 -9.90 1.55 -0.82
N PHE A 109 -9.12 2.62 -0.85
CA PHE A 109 -9.51 3.91 -1.42
C PHE A 109 -8.88 4.07 -2.82
N GLN A 110 -9.68 3.91 -3.87
CA GLN A 110 -9.22 3.98 -5.26
C GLN A 110 -9.58 5.33 -5.90
N GLN A 111 -8.67 6.31 -5.78
CA GLN A 111 -8.78 7.59 -6.48
C GLN A 111 -8.30 7.45 -7.94
N LEU A 112 -9.15 7.79 -8.90
CA LEU A 112 -8.84 7.69 -10.34
C LEU A 112 -8.03 8.90 -10.86
N PHE A 113 -8.37 10.11 -10.40
CA PHE A 113 -7.72 11.35 -10.84
C PHE A 113 -6.75 11.86 -9.76
N ARG A 114 -5.47 12.00 -10.11
CA ARG A 114 -4.42 12.51 -9.21
C ARG A 114 -4.49 14.03 -9.10
N MET A 115 -4.18 14.57 -7.92
CA MET A 115 -4.10 16.02 -7.69
C MET A 115 -2.88 16.61 -8.41
N PRO A 116 -3.04 17.54 -9.36
CA PRO A 116 -1.91 18.11 -10.08
C PRO A 116 -0.97 18.91 -9.16
N PHE A 117 0.32 18.54 -9.11
CA PHE A 117 1.32 19.13 -8.22
C PHE A 117 2.05 20.32 -8.88
N SER A 118 2.01 21.51 -8.27
CA SER A 118 2.50 22.75 -8.87
C SER A 118 4.02 22.97 -8.67
N HIS A 119 4.88 22.38 -9.51
CA HIS A 119 6.31 22.76 -9.59
C HIS A 119 6.68 23.50 -10.87
N HIS A 120 5.82 23.47 -11.90
CA HIS A 120 6.02 24.22 -13.14
C HIS A 120 4.81 25.10 -13.41
N ALA A 121 5.05 26.40 -13.59
CA ALA A 121 4.07 27.47 -13.58
C ALA A 121 3.24 27.60 -14.88
N TYR A 122 3.24 26.58 -15.74
CA TYR A 122 2.44 26.55 -16.95
C TYR A 122 1.84 25.16 -17.07
N ASP A 123 0.52 25.09 -17.29
CA ASP A 123 -0.23 23.93 -17.81
C ASP A 123 -0.97 22.93 -16.90
N ASN A 124 -1.25 23.22 -15.62
CA ASN A 124 -2.33 22.46 -14.93
C ASN A 124 -3.63 23.26 -14.99
N SER A 125 -4.56 22.83 -15.85
CA SER A 125 -5.87 23.44 -15.97
C SER A 125 -6.60 23.41 -14.61
N ARG A 126 -7.33 24.48 -14.28
CA ARG A 126 -8.17 24.53 -13.06
C ARG A 126 -9.16 23.35 -13.06
N GLU A 127 -9.56 22.90 -14.24
CA GLU A 127 -10.38 21.71 -14.48
C GLU A 127 -9.81 20.44 -13.88
N GLU A 128 -8.57 20.09 -14.19
CA GLU A 128 -7.92 18.87 -13.65
C GLU A 128 -7.87 18.86 -12.12
N LYS A 129 -7.63 20.02 -11.50
CA LYS A 129 -7.62 20.14 -10.04
C LYS A 129 -9.00 19.90 -9.44
N PHE A 130 -10.05 20.44 -10.06
CA PHE A 130 -11.43 20.19 -9.62
C PHE A 130 -11.85 18.74 -9.89
N LEU A 131 -11.43 18.12 -11.02
CA LEU A 131 -11.67 16.70 -11.31
C LEU A 131 -11.02 15.81 -10.25
N ALA A 132 -9.77 16.11 -9.88
CA ALA A 132 -9.07 15.39 -8.81
C ALA A 132 -9.77 15.57 -7.44
N LEU A 133 -10.22 16.78 -7.11
CA LEU A 133 -10.96 17.06 -5.88
C LEU A 133 -12.30 16.31 -5.82
N VAL A 134 -13.09 16.37 -6.88
CA VAL A 134 -14.37 15.67 -6.96
C VAL A 134 -14.18 14.16 -6.88
N CYS A 135 -13.19 13.63 -7.59
CA CYS A 135 -12.82 12.21 -7.52
C CYS A 135 -12.39 11.80 -6.11
N PHE A 136 -11.60 12.63 -5.42
CA PHE A 136 -11.19 12.40 -4.05
C PHE A 136 -12.40 12.31 -3.10
N LEU A 137 -13.31 13.29 -3.13
CA LEU A 137 -14.51 13.28 -2.30
C LEU A 137 -15.41 12.07 -2.60
N GLN A 138 -15.63 11.75 -3.88
CA GLN A 138 -16.44 10.60 -4.28
C GLN A 138 -15.82 9.29 -3.76
N THR A 139 -14.50 9.13 -3.89
CA THR A 139 -13.75 7.97 -3.39
C THR A 139 -13.93 7.81 -1.88
N ILE A 140 -13.85 8.90 -1.12
CA ILE A 140 -14.05 8.88 0.34
C ILE A 140 -15.48 8.46 0.67
N ILE A 141 -16.46 9.09 0.05
CA ILE A 141 -17.88 8.82 0.30
C ILE A 141 -18.19 7.34 0.03
N ASP A 142 -17.79 6.84 -1.14
CA ASP A 142 -18.05 5.45 -1.55
C ASP A 142 -17.39 4.47 -0.59
N SER A 143 -16.10 4.67 -0.28
CA SER A 143 -15.34 3.77 0.58
C SER A 143 -15.86 3.75 2.01
N LEU A 144 -16.17 4.93 2.60
CA LEU A 144 -16.74 5.02 3.94
C LEU A 144 -18.16 4.44 3.99
N TRP A 145 -18.99 4.69 2.96
CA TRP A 145 -20.34 4.17 2.91
C TRP A 145 -20.37 2.64 2.84
N GLN A 146 -19.56 2.04 1.97
CA GLN A 146 -19.46 0.59 1.85
C GLN A 146 -18.93 -0.04 3.14
N THR A 147 -17.92 0.58 3.76
CA THR A 147 -17.29 0.07 4.98
C THR A 147 -18.22 0.12 6.20
N PHE A 148 -18.89 1.26 6.43
CA PHE A 148 -19.60 1.51 7.70
C PHE A 148 -21.13 1.29 7.61
N TRP A 149 -21.75 1.49 6.45
CA TRP A 149 -23.20 1.33 6.25
C TRP A 149 -23.57 0.04 5.48
N HIS A 150 -22.62 -0.59 4.77
CA HIS A 150 -22.74 -1.90 4.11
C HIS A 150 -24.07 -2.10 3.35
N LYS A 151 -24.45 -1.13 2.51
CA LYS A 151 -25.63 -1.23 1.64
C LYS A 151 -25.19 -1.61 0.23
N THR A 152 -25.79 -2.68 -0.30
CA THR A 152 -25.68 -3.06 -1.71
C THR A 152 -26.37 -2.02 -2.57
N GLY A 153 -25.68 -0.93 -2.89
CA GLY A 153 -26.20 0.18 -3.66
C GLY A 153 -25.31 1.42 -3.55
N GLU A 154 -25.40 2.31 -4.53
CA GLU A 154 -24.70 3.59 -4.52
C GLU A 154 -25.07 4.40 -3.27
N PRO A 155 -24.13 5.17 -2.69
CA PRO A 155 -24.46 6.07 -1.60
C PRO A 155 -25.51 7.09 -2.09
N PRO A 156 -26.48 7.47 -1.23
CA PRO A 156 -27.46 8.51 -1.55
C PRO A 156 -26.84 9.92 -1.45
N LEU A 157 -25.57 10.04 -1.83
CA LEU A 157 -24.70 11.20 -1.71
C LEU A 157 -23.98 11.36 -3.03
N PHE A 158 -23.81 12.59 -3.48
CA PHE A 158 -23.03 12.92 -4.67
C PHE A 158 -22.28 14.22 -4.45
N VAL A 159 -21.34 14.50 -5.34
CA VAL A 159 -20.50 15.69 -5.27
C VAL A 159 -20.96 16.71 -6.31
N SER A 160 -21.07 17.98 -5.91
CA SER A 160 -21.42 19.08 -6.82
C SER A 160 -20.73 20.38 -6.41
N CYS A 161 -20.43 21.26 -7.37
CA CYS A 161 -19.55 22.40 -7.16
C CYS A 161 -20.33 23.73 -7.10
N PRO A 162 -20.33 24.45 -5.96
CA PRO A 162 -20.87 25.80 -5.88
C PRO A 162 -19.85 26.88 -6.29
N ARG A 163 -20.34 28.09 -6.55
CA ARG A 163 -19.50 29.29 -6.79
C ARG A 163 -19.47 30.23 -5.59
N TYR A 164 -20.63 30.57 -5.07
CA TYR A 164 -20.85 31.46 -3.93
C TYR A 164 -22.21 31.15 -3.30
N PRO A 165 -22.50 31.58 -2.05
CA PRO A 165 -23.78 31.31 -1.41
C PRO A 165 -24.97 31.80 -2.25
N GLY A 166 -26.00 30.97 -2.40
CA GLY A 166 -27.16 31.25 -3.26
C GLY A 166 -26.93 30.98 -4.76
N SER A 167 -25.72 30.64 -5.20
CA SER A 167 -25.48 30.17 -6.57
C SER A 167 -26.04 28.76 -6.81
N ARG A 168 -26.33 28.44 -8.08
CA ARG A 168 -26.59 27.07 -8.52
C ARG A 168 -25.33 26.22 -8.38
N PHE A 169 -25.51 24.94 -8.13
CA PHE A 169 -24.44 23.95 -8.15
C PHE A 169 -24.26 23.41 -9.57
N TYR A 170 -23.03 23.05 -9.92
CA TYR A 170 -22.65 22.53 -11.23
C TYR A 170 -21.89 21.22 -11.07
N THR A 171 -22.05 20.31 -12.04
CA THR A 171 -21.00 19.33 -12.29
C THR A 171 -19.80 20.03 -12.96
N ILE A 172 -18.64 19.37 -12.99
CA ILE A 172 -17.46 19.97 -13.62
C ILE A 172 -17.71 20.17 -15.11
N GLU A 173 -18.33 19.21 -15.78
CA GLU A 173 -18.66 19.30 -17.22
C GLU A 173 -19.59 20.49 -17.48
N GLN A 174 -20.59 20.71 -16.63
CA GLN A 174 -21.49 21.85 -16.72
C GLN A 174 -20.78 23.18 -16.42
N ALA A 175 -19.81 23.20 -15.51
CA ALA A 175 -19.03 24.39 -15.23
C ALA A 175 -18.09 24.76 -16.40
N VAL A 176 -17.51 23.75 -17.06
CA VAL A 176 -16.67 23.88 -18.26
C VAL A 176 -17.51 24.36 -19.44
N SER A 177 -18.62 23.68 -19.75
CA SER A 177 -19.50 24.01 -20.88
C SER A 177 -20.07 25.42 -20.79
N ASN A 178 -20.31 25.91 -19.57
CA ASN A 178 -20.85 27.25 -19.33
C ASN A 178 -19.76 28.33 -19.12
N GLY A 179 -18.47 27.98 -19.21
CA GLY A 179 -17.35 28.90 -18.97
C GLY A 179 -17.27 29.44 -17.53
N ARG A 180 -17.83 28.71 -16.56
CA ARG A 180 -17.97 29.14 -15.14
C ARG A 180 -16.96 28.52 -14.19
N ILE A 181 -16.01 27.74 -14.69
CA ILE A 181 -15.02 27.03 -13.88
C ILE A 181 -14.14 27.96 -13.02
N GLY A 182 -13.83 29.16 -13.54
CA GLY A 182 -13.05 30.17 -12.81
C GLY A 182 -13.74 30.74 -11.57
N GLY A 183 -15.07 30.56 -11.46
CA GLY A 183 -15.86 31.03 -10.33
C GLY A 183 -16.16 29.96 -9.28
N LEU A 184 -15.73 28.71 -9.46
CA LEU A 184 -15.98 27.64 -8.48
C LEU A 184 -15.13 27.88 -7.21
N CYS A 185 -15.77 27.81 -6.04
CA CYS A 185 -15.09 27.96 -4.74
C CYS A 185 -14.61 26.62 -4.15
N GLY A 186 -15.17 25.50 -4.62
CA GLY A 186 -14.89 24.18 -4.07
C GLY A 186 -15.86 23.12 -4.58
N ALA A 187 -15.92 21.99 -3.87
CA ALA A 187 -16.82 20.89 -4.13
C ALA A 187 -17.61 20.54 -2.85
N ALA A 188 -18.91 20.30 -2.98
CA ALA A 188 -19.81 20.02 -1.87
C ALA A 188 -20.33 18.59 -1.95
N VAL A 189 -20.37 17.91 -0.82
CA VAL A 189 -21.06 16.63 -0.66
C VAL A 189 -22.53 16.92 -0.35
N VAL A 190 -23.44 16.41 -1.17
CA VAL A 190 -24.87 16.74 -1.10
C VAL A 190 -25.75 15.49 -1.03
N THR A 191 -26.87 15.56 -0.30
CA THR A 191 -27.83 14.45 -0.23
C THR A 191 -28.74 14.43 -1.46
N LYS A 192 -28.92 13.24 -2.05
CA LYS A 192 -29.92 13.02 -3.10
C LYS A 192 -31.31 12.89 -2.48
N VAL A 193 -32.17 13.89 -2.73
CA VAL A 193 -33.57 13.89 -2.28
C VAL A 193 -34.50 13.42 -3.41
N ASP A 194 -34.25 13.87 -4.64
CA ASP A 194 -35.01 13.49 -5.85
C ASP A 194 -34.11 13.64 -7.10
N PRO A 195 -34.04 12.65 -8.02
CA PRO A 195 -33.23 12.73 -9.25
C PRO A 195 -33.43 13.99 -10.10
N ASP A 196 -34.61 14.61 -10.08
CA ASP A 196 -34.91 15.79 -10.90
C ASP A 196 -34.81 17.13 -10.13
N SER A 197 -34.49 17.09 -8.84
CA SER A 197 -34.42 18.30 -8.01
C SER A 197 -33.09 19.03 -8.15
N GLN A 198 -33.14 20.36 -8.32
CA GLN A 198 -31.95 21.19 -8.27
C GLN A 198 -31.31 21.15 -6.87
N VAL A 199 -29.98 21.03 -6.83
CA VAL A 199 -29.21 21.04 -5.58
C VAL A 199 -29.33 22.41 -4.92
N ARG A 200 -29.60 22.40 -3.61
CA ARG A 200 -29.72 23.58 -2.77
C ARG A 200 -28.74 23.52 -1.61
N TRP A 201 -28.47 24.68 -1.01
CA TRP A 201 -27.54 24.83 0.11
C TRP A 201 -27.98 24.06 1.37
N ASP A 202 -29.28 23.78 1.54
CA ASP A 202 -29.80 22.94 2.62
C ASP A 202 -29.54 21.45 2.40
N HIS A 203 -29.17 21.02 1.19
CA HIS A 203 -28.79 19.63 0.90
C HIS A 203 -27.30 19.36 1.13
N VAL A 204 -26.48 20.38 1.40
CA VAL A 204 -25.03 20.24 1.59
C VAL A 204 -24.74 19.62 2.95
N LEU A 205 -24.02 18.49 3.00
CA LEU A 205 -23.53 17.85 4.22
C LEU A 205 -22.19 18.42 4.66
N GLU A 206 -21.28 18.56 3.70
CA GLU A 206 -19.89 18.96 3.86
C GLU A 206 -19.46 19.77 2.64
N LEU A 207 -18.66 20.82 2.85
CA LEU A 207 -18.11 21.64 1.78
C LEU A 207 -16.58 21.58 1.82
N ALA A 208 -15.97 21.22 0.70
CA ALA A 208 -14.53 21.25 0.49
C ALA A 208 -14.14 22.49 -0.31
N LEU A 209 -13.65 23.52 0.39
CA LEU A 209 -13.10 24.74 -0.20
C LEU A 209 -11.73 24.44 -0.82
N PHE A 210 -11.56 24.84 -2.07
CA PHE A 210 -10.33 24.59 -2.82
C PHE A 210 -9.63 25.90 -3.18
N LYS A 211 -8.41 26.07 -2.66
CA LYS A 211 -7.62 27.30 -2.76
C LYS A 211 -6.29 27.05 -3.43
N SER A 212 -5.69 28.12 -3.96
CA SER A 212 -4.34 28.08 -4.51
C SER A 212 -3.27 27.98 -3.44
N ASP A 213 -3.50 28.62 -2.29
CA ASP A 213 -2.67 28.55 -1.09
C ASP A 213 -3.58 28.69 0.14
N ILE A 214 -3.48 27.74 1.06
CA ILE A 214 -4.23 27.75 2.32
C ILE A 214 -3.37 28.19 3.51
N THR A 215 -2.06 28.36 3.30
CA THR A 215 -1.08 28.67 4.35
C THR A 215 -0.59 30.11 4.25
N ASP A 216 -0.10 30.66 5.37
CA ASP A 216 0.55 31.99 5.39
C ASP A 216 2.08 31.90 5.12
N GLY A 217 2.50 30.95 4.27
CA GLY A 217 3.88 30.78 3.78
C GLY A 217 4.95 30.33 4.80
N LYS A 218 4.69 30.36 6.11
CA LYS A 218 5.69 30.03 7.16
C LYS A 218 5.22 29.05 8.24
N ARG A 219 3.93 28.71 8.31
CA ARG A 219 3.34 27.92 9.42
C ARG A 219 2.42 26.80 8.90
N LYS A 220 2.31 25.71 9.67
CA LYS A 220 1.29 24.65 9.51
C LYS A 220 -0.10 25.10 10.01
N ALA A 221 -0.53 26.31 9.63
CA ALA A 221 -1.79 26.91 10.09
C ALA A 221 -2.48 27.62 8.93
N PHE A 222 -3.82 27.66 8.98
CA PHE A 222 -4.63 28.33 7.97
C PHE A 222 -4.34 29.82 7.91
N SER A 223 -4.35 30.36 6.69
CA SER A 223 -4.40 31.80 6.48
C SER A 223 -5.72 32.36 7.03
N MET A 224 -5.68 33.62 7.49
CA MET A 224 -6.87 34.33 7.98
C MET A 224 -8.01 34.28 6.95
N ILE A 225 -7.68 34.52 5.67
CA ILE A 225 -8.61 34.47 4.55
C ILE A 225 -9.30 33.10 4.46
N SER A 226 -8.55 32.00 4.57
CA SER A 226 -9.12 30.65 4.49
C SER A 226 -10.14 30.37 5.61
N ILE A 227 -9.86 30.86 6.83
CA ILE A 227 -10.78 30.72 7.97
C ILE A 227 -12.01 31.62 7.78
N CYS A 228 -11.82 32.88 7.39
CA CYS A 228 -12.92 33.81 7.08
C CYS A 228 -13.90 33.21 6.09
N GLU A 229 -13.40 32.69 4.97
CA GLU A 229 -14.26 32.13 3.94
C GLU A 229 -15.00 30.88 4.42
N ALA A 230 -14.30 29.99 5.13
CA ALA A 230 -14.95 28.83 5.72
C ALA A 230 -16.09 29.24 6.66
N LEU A 231 -15.88 30.20 7.55
CA LEU A 231 -16.94 30.70 8.45
C LEU A 231 -18.11 31.31 7.68
N PHE A 232 -17.84 32.07 6.61
CA PHE A 232 -18.86 32.66 5.75
C PHE A 232 -19.72 31.58 5.08
N TYR A 233 -19.11 30.61 4.40
CA TYR A 233 -19.84 29.50 3.77
C TYR A 233 -20.56 28.62 4.81
N GLY A 234 -19.92 28.36 5.95
CA GLY A 234 -20.51 27.59 7.06
C GLY A 234 -21.78 28.24 7.60
N PHE A 235 -21.78 29.56 7.78
CA PHE A 235 -22.98 30.31 8.18
C PHE A 235 -24.12 30.14 7.18
N HIS A 236 -23.82 30.27 5.88
CA HIS A 236 -24.84 30.10 4.84
C HIS A 236 -25.43 28.70 4.78
N ILE A 237 -24.62 27.66 4.98
CA ILE A 237 -25.14 26.28 5.03
C ILE A 237 -26.00 26.10 6.29
N LEU A 238 -25.57 26.57 7.46
CA LEU A 238 -26.36 26.51 8.70
C LEU A 238 -27.69 27.24 8.55
N LEU A 239 -27.66 28.46 7.99
CA LEU A 239 -28.84 29.27 7.75
C LEU A 239 -29.81 28.56 6.80
N SER A 240 -29.31 28.04 5.68
CA SER A 240 -30.14 27.31 4.72
C SER A 240 -30.78 26.06 5.33
N ARG A 241 -30.04 25.30 6.15
CA ARG A 241 -30.58 24.12 6.87
C ARG A 241 -31.69 24.51 7.85
N ASN A 242 -31.54 25.61 8.59
CA ASN A 242 -32.55 26.10 9.54
C ASN A 242 -33.80 26.67 8.84
N LEU A 243 -33.65 27.25 7.64
CA LEU A 243 -34.77 27.75 6.84
C LEU A 243 -35.52 26.64 6.09
N SER A 244 -34.93 25.45 5.97
CA SER A 244 -35.53 24.31 5.26
C SER A 244 -36.53 23.55 6.14
N LYS A 245 -37.51 22.90 5.49
CA LYS A 245 -38.44 21.97 6.14
C LYS A 245 -37.89 20.55 6.25
N LEU A 246 -36.70 20.29 5.69
CA LEU A 246 -36.01 19.01 5.84
C LEU A 246 -35.71 18.78 7.32
N ASN A 247 -35.83 17.52 7.78
CA ASN A 247 -35.47 17.14 9.15
C ASN A 247 -34.01 17.52 9.40
N ALA A 248 -33.77 18.68 9.99
CA ALA A 248 -32.43 19.16 10.29
C ALA A 248 -31.75 18.14 11.21
N PRO A 249 -30.46 17.84 11.00
CA PRO A 249 -29.72 16.95 11.87
C PRO A 249 -29.80 17.43 13.32
N ARG A 250 -29.87 16.47 14.27
CA ARG A 250 -30.11 16.73 15.70
C ARG A 250 -29.04 17.61 16.37
N ASN A 251 -27.89 17.80 15.70
CA ASN A 251 -26.77 18.64 16.08
C ASN A 251 -26.42 19.59 14.91
N ASN A 252 -26.46 20.90 15.14
CA ASN A 252 -26.20 21.95 14.14
C ASN A 252 -24.69 22.23 13.97
N PHE A 253 -23.92 21.21 13.61
CA PHE A 253 -22.52 21.38 13.21
C PHE A 253 -22.34 21.09 11.72
N ILE A 254 -21.32 21.71 11.15
CA ILE A 254 -20.89 21.54 9.77
C ILE A 254 -19.39 21.34 9.79
N TYR A 255 -18.94 20.31 9.09
CA TYR A 255 -17.53 20.15 8.79
C TYR A 255 -17.24 20.74 7.41
N MET A 256 -16.17 21.50 7.33
CA MET A 256 -15.69 22.10 6.10
C MET A 256 -14.25 21.69 5.90
N LEU A 257 -13.95 21.17 4.73
CA LEU A 257 -12.61 20.81 4.34
C LEU A 257 -11.99 22.02 3.64
N VAL A 258 -10.76 22.36 3.98
CA VAL A 258 -10.03 23.45 3.32
C VAL A 258 -8.74 22.87 2.76
N LEU A 259 -8.60 22.96 1.44
CA LEU A 259 -7.69 22.14 0.65
C LEU A 259 -6.95 23.01 -0.38
N ASP A 260 -5.66 22.76 -0.60
CA ASP A 260 -4.94 23.23 -1.79
C ASP A 260 -4.43 22.05 -2.65
N SER A 261 -3.31 22.18 -3.36
CA SER A 261 -2.72 21.07 -4.14
C SER A 261 -1.73 20.20 -3.36
N LYS A 262 -1.46 20.51 -2.08
CA LYS A 262 -0.43 19.88 -1.23
C LYS A 262 -0.94 19.52 0.18
N PHE A 263 -1.71 20.41 0.79
CA PHE A 263 -2.12 20.38 2.18
C PHE A 263 -3.63 20.49 2.35
N GLY A 264 -4.10 20.06 3.52
CA GLY A 264 -5.49 20.16 3.90
C GLY A 264 -5.70 20.18 5.40
N GLY A 265 -6.91 20.56 5.79
CA GLY A 265 -7.41 20.44 7.15
C GLY A 265 -8.91 20.69 7.22
N VAL A 266 -9.42 20.73 8.44
CA VAL A 266 -10.85 20.71 8.75
C VAL A 266 -11.21 21.87 9.67
N ILE A 267 -12.29 22.56 9.33
CA ILE A 267 -12.95 23.53 10.20
C ILE A 267 -14.32 22.98 10.57
N LYS A 268 -14.56 22.79 11.87
CA LYS A 268 -15.89 22.44 12.40
C LYS A 268 -16.54 23.72 12.91
N PHE A 269 -17.73 23.99 12.40
CA PHE A 269 -18.49 25.20 12.68
C PHE A 269 -19.92 24.86 13.07
N GLY A 270 -20.42 25.46 14.14
CA GLY A 270 -21.81 25.28 14.56
C GLY A 270 -22.24 26.35 15.55
N GLY A 271 -23.54 26.38 15.85
CA GLY A 271 -24.10 27.33 16.80
C GLY A 271 -25.62 27.39 16.71
N ASP A 272 -26.25 27.99 17.71
CA ASP A 272 -27.68 28.22 17.73
C ASP A 272 -28.03 29.57 17.07
N LEU A 273 -28.62 29.51 15.87
CA LEU A 273 -29.04 30.70 15.12
C LEU A 273 -30.22 31.44 15.77
N SER A 274 -30.90 30.86 16.77
CA SER A 274 -31.94 31.58 17.51
C SER A 274 -31.39 32.73 18.37
N LEU A 275 -30.08 32.71 18.64
CA LEU A 275 -29.36 33.78 19.35
C LEU A 275 -28.84 34.88 18.42
N LEU A 276 -29.08 34.78 17.11
CA LEU A 276 -28.70 35.83 16.16
C LEU A 276 -29.66 37.02 16.32
N ASP A 277 -29.11 38.22 16.49
CA ASP A 277 -29.94 39.44 16.46
C ASP A 277 -30.36 39.73 15.01
N VAL A 278 -31.64 39.51 14.74
CA VAL A 278 -32.24 39.59 13.40
C VAL A 278 -32.78 40.98 13.06
N ASN A 279 -32.78 41.93 14.01
CA ASN A 279 -33.34 43.28 13.83
C ASN A 279 -32.28 44.37 13.63
N SER A 280 -31.04 43.99 13.29
CA SER A 280 -29.93 44.93 13.20
C SER A 280 -29.91 45.73 11.88
N CYS A 281 -29.46 46.99 11.94
CA CYS A 281 -29.25 47.81 10.74
C CYS A 281 -28.04 47.36 9.89
N ASN A 282 -27.16 46.50 10.43
CA ASN A 282 -25.99 45.96 9.72
C ASN A 282 -25.93 44.42 9.88
N PRO A 283 -26.45 43.66 8.91
CA PRO A 283 -26.57 42.21 9.03
C PRO A 283 -25.20 41.51 9.04
N HIS A 284 -24.19 42.04 8.35
CA HIS A 284 -22.84 41.48 8.37
C HIS A 284 -22.21 41.57 9.76
N HIS A 285 -22.34 42.73 10.41
CA HIS A 285 -21.83 42.94 11.76
C HIS A 285 -22.49 42.00 12.78
N SER A 286 -23.81 41.84 12.70
CA SER A 286 -24.57 40.99 13.63
C SER A 286 -24.24 39.50 13.49
N VAL A 287 -23.99 39.03 12.26
CA VAL A 287 -23.48 37.67 12.06
C VAL A 287 -22.10 37.49 12.70
N VAL A 288 -21.22 38.47 12.54
CA VAL A 288 -19.87 38.41 13.13
C VAL A 288 -19.94 38.41 14.66
N GLU A 289 -20.76 39.26 15.27
CA GLU A 289 -20.94 39.25 16.73
C GLU A 289 -21.55 37.94 17.23
N TRP A 290 -22.48 37.36 16.47
CA TRP A 290 -22.98 36.02 16.77
C TRP A 290 -21.88 34.95 16.69
N ILE A 291 -20.99 35.01 15.68
CA ILE A 291 -19.87 34.06 15.57
C ILE A 291 -18.93 34.18 16.78
N LYS A 292 -18.59 35.40 17.19
CA LYS A 292 -17.67 35.64 18.31
C LYS A 292 -18.21 35.12 19.65
N ASN A 293 -19.51 35.30 19.88
CA ASN A 293 -20.13 35.11 21.20
C ASN A 293 -20.91 33.79 21.32
N HIS A 294 -21.40 33.24 20.22
CA HIS A 294 -22.38 32.14 20.22
C HIS A 294 -22.04 30.97 19.28
N ALA A 295 -21.04 31.11 18.40
CA ALA A 295 -20.61 30.01 17.55
C ALA A 295 -19.46 29.19 18.18
N GLU A 296 -19.52 27.89 17.93
CA GLU A 296 -18.45 26.96 18.19
C GLU A 296 -17.58 26.79 16.95
N VAL A 297 -16.33 27.23 17.05
CA VAL A 297 -15.35 27.17 15.96
C VAL A 297 -14.16 26.31 16.39
N PHE A 298 -13.92 25.22 15.67
CA PHE A 298 -12.75 24.37 15.83
C PHE A 298 -11.97 24.34 14.54
N VAL A 299 -10.65 24.43 14.64
CA VAL A 299 -9.75 24.51 13.49
C VAL A 299 -8.64 23.49 13.69
N SER A 300 -8.49 22.59 12.73
CA SER A 300 -7.44 21.58 12.75
C SER A 300 -6.08 22.15 12.32
N PRO A 301 -4.96 21.52 12.70
CA PRO A 301 -3.69 21.82 12.07
C PRO A 301 -3.72 21.46 10.59
N ILE A 302 -2.89 22.15 9.79
CA ILE A 302 -2.73 21.82 8.38
C ILE A 302 -1.66 20.75 8.23
N ASP A 303 -2.03 19.66 7.55
CA ASP A 303 -1.12 18.57 7.25
C ASP A 303 -1.15 18.21 5.76
N ARG A 304 -0.15 17.45 5.35
CA ARG A 304 -0.02 17.02 3.95
C ARG A 304 -1.10 16.01 3.62
N VAL A 305 -1.80 16.24 2.50
CA VAL A 305 -2.84 15.32 2.00
C VAL A 305 -2.33 14.60 0.76
N TRP A 306 -1.73 15.34 -0.19
CA TRP A 306 -1.20 14.77 -1.43
C TRP A 306 0.33 14.68 -1.40
N ASN A 307 0.84 13.53 -1.82
CA ASN A 307 2.28 13.37 -2.04
C ASN A 307 2.75 14.09 -3.30
N LYS A 308 4.06 14.02 -3.61
CA LYS A 308 4.66 14.73 -4.76
C LYS A 308 4.10 14.26 -6.11
N LEU A 309 3.43 13.11 -6.15
CA LEU A 309 2.80 12.54 -7.35
C LEU A 309 1.30 12.85 -7.44
N GLY A 310 0.73 13.58 -6.48
CA GLY A 310 -0.69 13.93 -6.46
C GLY A 310 -1.62 12.86 -5.88
N ASN A 311 -1.08 11.76 -5.34
CA ASN A 311 -1.90 10.74 -4.68
C ASN A 311 -2.19 11.15 -3.23
N ALA A 312 -3.42 10.93 -2.77
CA ALA A 312 -3.77 11.09 -1.37
C ALA A 312 -3.05 10.04 -0.50
N ASN A 313 -2.49 10.47 0.63
CA ASN A 313 -1.87 9.58 1.60
C ASN A 313 -2.91 9.17 2.66
N TRP A 314 -3.64 8.07 2.44
CA TRP A 314 -4.82 7.70 3.23
C TRP A 314 -4.58 7.46 4.74
N GLY A 315 -3.38 7.02 5.13
CA GLY A 315 -3.00 6.82 6.53
C GLY A 315 -2.29 8.02 7.18
N ASP A 316 -2.05 9.10 6.44
CA ASP A 316 -1.45 10.31 7.02
C ASP A 316 -2.51 11.10 7.82
N VAL A 317 -2.06 11.75 8.90
CA VAL A 317 -2.91 12.55 9.80
C VAL A 317 -3.80 13.55 9.06
N GLY A 318 -3.26 14.22 8.02
CA GLY A 318 -4.01 15.18 7.21
C GLY A 318 -5.22 14.53 6.53
N THR A 319 -5.03 13.38 5.89
CA THR A 319 -6.12 12.68 5.20
C THR A 319 -7.09 12.04 6.20
N LEU A 320 -6.61 11.49 7.31
CA LEU A 320 -7.45 10.92 8.36
C LEU A 320 -8.40 11.97 8.97
N GLN A 321 -7.97 13.22 9.13
CA GLN A 321 -8.85 14.31 9.57
C GLN A 321 -9.99 14.56 8.57
N LEU A 322 -9.70 14.56 7.27
CA LEU A 322 -10.71 14.72 6.21
C LEU A 322 -11.69 13.53 6.23
N LEU A 323 -11.18 12.30 6.32
CA LEU A 323 -12.00 11.09 6.40
C LEU A 323 -12.95 11.11 7.62
N LEU A 324 -12.44 11.50 8.79
CA LEU A 324 -13.23 11.57 10.01
C LEU A 324 -14.30 12.68 9.93
N ALA A 325 -13.99 13.81 9.31
CA ALA A 325 -14.94 14.88 9.04
C ALA A 325 -16.07 14.43 8.12
N THR A 326 -15.74 13.76 7.00
CA THR A 326 -16.73 13.21 6.08
C THR A 326 -17.58 12.13 6.76
N TYR A 327 -16.97 11.22 7.52
CA TYR A 327 -17.68 10.20 8.29
C TYR A 327 -18.70 10.80 9.25
N ASN A 328 -18.29 11.80 10.04
CA ASN A 328 -19.18 12.48 10.98
C ASN A 328 -20.29 13.27 10.26
N SER A 329 -20.00 13.86 9.10
CA SER A 329 -21.00 14.54 8.26
C SER A 329 -22.06 13.56 7.76
N ILE A 330 -21.67 12.35 7.35
CA ILE A 330 -22.61 11.30 6.93
C ILE A 330 -23.47 10.85 8.12
N ILE A 331 -22.88 10.66 9.32
CA ILE A 331 -23.61 10.30 10.53
C ILE A 331 -24.68 11.31 10.88
N GLN A 332 -24.36 12.61 10.83
CA GLN A 332 -25.31 13.67 11.17
C GLN A 332 -26.59 13.57 10.32
N TRP A 333 -26.45 13.24 9.04
CA TRP A 333 -27.56 13.24 8.08
C TRP A 333 -28.26 11.89 7.90
N LYS A 334 -27.50 10.79 7.84
CA LYS A 334 -28.06 9.44 7.59
C LYS A 334 -28.25 8.63 8.87
N GLY A 335 -27.80 9.15 10.02
CA GLY A 335 -27.84 8.46 11.29
C GLY A 335 -26.62 7.57 11.52
N PRO A 336 -26.56 6.90 12.69
CA PRO A 336 -25.41 6.09 13.06
C PRO A 336 -25.15 4.98 12.03
N PRO A 337 -23.87 4.64 11.80
CA PRO A 337 -23.51 3.56 10.90
C PRO A 337 -23.86 2.21 11.49
N ARG A 338 -23.93 1.19 10.62
CA ARG A 338 -24.24 -0.18 11.03
C ARG A 338 -23.09 -0.80 11.82
N LYS A 339 -21.85 -0.49 11.42
CA LYS A 339 -20.64 -0.75 12.20
C LYS A 339 -20.05 0.56 12.69
N SER A 340 -19.75 0.67 13.97
CA SER A 340 -19.00 1.82 14.49
C SER A 340 -17.50 1.67 14.22
N ILE A 341 -16.75 2.77 14.26
CA ILE A 341 -15.28 2.73 14.22
C ILE A 341 -14.75 1.77 15.30
N ALA A 342 -15.25 1.88 16.53
CA ALA A 342 -14.85 1.00 17.63
C ALA A 342 -15.18 -0.47 17.35
N SER A 343 -16.33 -0.77 16.74
CA SER A 343 -16.73 -2.14 16.38
C SER A 343 -15.84 -2.69 15.28
N LEU A 344 -15.48 -1.92 14.25
CA LEU A 344 -14.58 -2.37 13.19
C LEU A 344 -13.15 -2.53 13.69
N ALA A 345 -12.66 -1.61 14.52
CA ALA A 345 -11.40 -1.76 15.23
C ALA A 345 -11.42 -3.03 16.08
N THR A 346 -12.49 -3.28 16.84
CA THR A 346 -12.61 -4.50 17.66
C THR A 346 -12.73 -5.74 16.78
N ASP A 347 -13.49 -5.74 15.69
CA ASP A 347 -13.58 -6.85 14.72
C ASP A 347 -12.20 -7.14 14.12
N HIS A 348 -11.43 -6.09 13.79
CA HIS A 348 -10.07 -6.22 13.27
C HIS A 348 -9.11 -6.76 14.34
N SER A 349 -9.17 -6.25 15.57
CA SER A 349 -8.44 -6.78 16.72
C SER A 349 -8.85 -8.22 17.04
N LEU A 350 -10.13 -8.57 16.94
CA LEU A 350 -10.69 -9.91 17.13
C LEU A 350 -10.33 -10.82 15.98
N HIS A 351 -10.21 -10.33 14.75
CA HIS A 351 -9.76 -11.10 13.60
C HIS A 351 -8.25 -11.33 13.68
N ILE A 352 -7.48 -10.35 14.14
CA ILE A 352 -6.09 -10.53 14.53
C ILE A 352 -6.00 -11.52 15.70
N GLN A 353 -6.82 -11.38 16.74
CA GLN A 353 -6.85 -12.27 17.90
C GLN A 353 -7.35 -13.66 17.53
N LYS A 354 -8.28 -13.79 16.58
CA LYS A 354 -8.79 -15.04 16.04
C LYS A 354 -7.74 -15.69 15.16
N ARG A 355 -7.01 -14.94 14.34
CA ARG A 355 -5.81 -15.47 13.65
C ARG A 355 -4.74 -15.90 14.65
N ARG A 356 -4.55 -15.15 15.74
CA ARG A 356 -3.68 -15.55 16.87
C ARG A 356 -4.23 -16.83 17.54
N LEU A 357 -5.52 -16.90 17.83
CA LEU A 357 -6.20 -18.01 18.49
C LEU A 357 -6.35 -19.25 17.60
N GLU A 358 -6.51 -19.12 16.29
CA GLU A 358 -6.49 -20.20 15.29
C GLU A 358 -5.06 -20.74 15.13
N CYS A 359 -4.04 -19.88 15.29
CA CYS A 359 -2.66 -20.32 15.49
C CYS A 359 -2.48 -21.04 16.85
N TYR A 360 -3.23 -20.68 17.90
CA TYR A 360 -3.24 -21.40 19.20
C TYR A 360 -4.17 -22.62 19.23
N GLY A 361 -5.19 -22.71 18.37
CA GLY A 361 -6.30 -23.68 18.42
C GLY A 361 -5.95 -25.09 17.95
N LEU A 362 -4.74 -25.30 17.42
CA LEU A 362 -4.12 -26.62 17.34
C LEU A 362 -3.51 -27.07 18.68
N THR A 363 -3.66 -26.27 19.74
CA THR A 363 -3.20 -26.53 21.11
C THR A 363 -4.18 -25.92 22.12
N SER A 364 -5.28 -26.59 22.41
CA SER A 364 -5.76 -26.75 23.81
C SER A 364 -7.04 -27.60 23.86
N GLN A 365 -6.89 -28.84 24.33
CA GLN A 365 -7.74 -29.30 25.44
C GLN A 365 -6.83 -29.38 26.66
N VAL A 366 -6.73 -28.30 27.45
CA VAL A 366 -6.69 -28.39 28.91
C VAL A 366 -7.36 -27.13 29.47
N GLU A 367 -8.32 -27.37 30.34
CA GLU A 367 -9.19 -26.42 31.01
C GLU A 367 -8.49 -25.59 32.09
N ASN A 368 -9.07 -24.41 32.32
CA ASN A 368 -9.19 -23.66 33.58
C ASN A 368 -7.93 -23.27 34.38
N GLY A 369 -7.79 -21.95 34.57
CA GLY A 369 -7.25 -21.40 35.81
C GLY A 369 -6.45 -20.11 35.66
N HIS A 370 -7.01 -19.05 36.24
CA HIS A 370 -6.31 -17.87 36.80
C HIS A 370 -6.04 -16.65 35.89
N ASP A 371 -6.95 -15.69 36.08
CA ASP A 371 -6.75 -14.24 36.24
C ASP A 371 -5.28 -13.78 36.37
N GLY A 372 -4.90 -12.81 35.53
CA GLY A 372 -3.54 -12.24 35.47
C GLY A 372 -3.48 -10.97 34.62
N GLN A 373 -4.16 -9.95 35.12
CA GLN A 373 -3.97 -8.50 34.94
C GLN A 373 -2.80 -8.05 34.03
N TRP A 374 -3.13 -7.37 32.92
CA TRP A 374 -2.18 -6.68 32.05
C TRP A 374 -1.78 -5.32 32.64
N GLU A 375 -0.53 -5.19 33.11
CA GLU A 375 0.08 -3.88 33.38
C GLU A 375 0.79 -3.36 32.13
N THR A 376 0.43 -2.13 31.79
CA THR A 376 0.94 -1.31 30.67
C THR A 376 2.39 -0.93 30.93
N MET A 377 3.31 -1.35 30.06
CA MET A 377 4.70 -0.89 30.09
C MET A 377 4.86 0.26 29.09
N GLU A 378 5.03 1.47 29.62
CA GLU A 378 5.35 2.69 28.89
C GLU A 378 6.69 2.54 28.15
N LEU A 379 6.69 2.89 26.87
CA LEU A 379 7.87 2.87 25.99
C LEU A 379 8.64 4.18 26.15
N ASP A 380 9.80 4.09 26.79
CA ASP A 380 10.76 5.19 26.91
C ASP A 380 11.42 5.47 25.55
N HIS A 381 11.42 6.74 25.15
CA HIS A 381 11.96 7.21 23.88
C HIS A 381 13.47 7.42 24.00
N SER A 382 14.27 6.48 23.48
CA SER A 382 15.68 6.74 23.18
C SER A 382 15.98 6.52 21.69
N ASP A 383 16.41 7.59 21.03
CA ASP A 383 16.88 7.66 19.64
C ASP A 383 18.14 6.80 19.42
N GLN A 384 17.94 5.50 19.19
CA GLN A 384 18.88 4.65 18.49
C GLN A 384 18.09 3.76 17.55
N THR A 385 18.43 3.76 16.27
CA THR A 385 17.86 2.85 15.28
C THR A 385 17.98 1.41 15.82
N PRO A 386 16.87 0.71 16.12
CA PRO A 386 16.96 -0.61 16.70
C PRO A 386 17.59 -1.54 15.67
N ASN A 387 18.72 -2.14 16.05
CA ASN A 387 19.43 -3.11 15.24
C ASN A 387 18.49 -4.31 15.01
N ARG A 388 17.90 -4.40 13.81
CA ARG A 388 16.77 -5.30 13.42
C ARG A 388 17.00 -6.78 13.70
N LEU A 389 18.26 -7.18 13.95
CA LEU A 389 18.69 -8.56 14.19
C LEU A 389 18.80 -8.93 15.69
N SER A 390 18.40 -8.06 16.62
CA SER A 390 18.52 -8.29 18.07
C SER A 390 17.38 -9.12 18.69
N MET A 391 16.31 -9.41 17.94
CA MET A 391 15.13 -10.15 18.44
C MET A 391 15.14 -11.67 18.19
N TYR A 392 16.10 -12.22 17.44
CA TYR A 392 16.13 -13.65 17.10
C TYR A 392 17.11 -14.43 18.00
N PRO A 393 16.79 -15.66 18.44
CA PRO A 393 17.77 -16.52 19.11
C PRO A 393 18.90 -16.85 18.13
N LYS A 394 20.03 -16.16 18.25
CA LYS A 394 21.21 -16.38 17.41
C LYS A 394 21.95 -17.62 17.90
N LEU A 395 22.11 -18.58 17.00
CA LEU A 395 23.04 -19.69 17.20
C LEU A 395 24.47 -19.12 17.24
N LYS A 396 25.26 -19.58 18.22
CA LYS A 396 26.64 -19.11 18.40
C LYS A 396 27.62 -19.99 17.63
N GLU A 397 28.75 -19.42 17.26
CA GLU A 397 29.90 -20.20 16.77
C GLU A 397 30.26 -21.29 17.79
N GLY A 398 30.49 -22.50 17.29
CA GLY A 398 30.79 -23.70 18.08
C GLY A 398 29.57 -24.45 18.61
N GLU A 399 28.35 -23.90 18.51
CA GLU A 399 27.12 -24.55 18.97
C GLU A 399 26.77 -25.76 18.08
N VAL A 400 26.41 -26.89 18.72
CA VAL A 400 26.06 -28.13 18.03
C VAL A 400 24.55 -28.27 17.97
N ILE A 401 24.04 -28.47 16.76
CA ILE A 401 22.62 -28.64 16.46
C ILE A 401 22.39 -30.08 16.03
N LEU A 402 21.52 -30.77 16.76
CA LEU A 402 21.00 -32.07 16.38
C LEU A 402 19.75 -31.86 15.53
N LEU A 403 19.76 -32.36 14.30
CA LEU A 403 18.64 -32.30 13.37
C LEU A 403 17.98 -33.66 13.25
N GLU A 404 16.66 -33.69 13.46
CA GLU A 404 15.82 -34.84 13.22
C GLU A 404 15.17 -34.74 11.85
N ASP A 405 15.56 -35.63 10.94
CA ASP A 405 14.86 -35.91 9.68
C ASP A 405 13.99 -37.17 9.86
N SER A 406 12.98 -37.32 9.02
CA SER A 406 12.06 -38.46 8.90
C SER A 406 12.72 -39.84 8.86
N GLN A 407 14.03 -39.94 8.60
CA GLN A 407 14.77 -41.20 8.48
C GLN A 407 16.07 -41.27 9.28
N SER A 408 16.59 -40.15 9.82
CA SER A 408 17.88 -40.13 10.52
C SER A 408 18.07 -38.91 11.42
N GLN A 409 18.98 -39.01 12.38
CA GLN A 409 19.46 -37.88 13.18
C GLN A 409 20.84 -37.46 12.70
N VAL A 410 21.02 -36.17 12.44
CA VAL A 410 22.23 -35.62 11.82
C VAL A 410 22.71 -34.43 12.66
N THR A 411 24.00 -34.38 13.00
CA THR A 411 24.55 -33.32 13.85
C THR A 411 25.44 -32.35 13.08
N PHE A 412 25.19 -31.06 13.26
CA PHE A 412 25.97 -29.98 12.65
C PHE A 412 26.56 -29.06 13.72
N GLN A 413 27.78 -28.60 13.51
CA GLN A 413 28.43 -27.60 14.37
C GLN A 413 28.52 -26.26 13.64
N ILE A 414 27.94 -25.22 14.23
CA ILE A 414 27.95 -23.87 13.67
C ILE A 414 29.38 -23.31 13.67
N LYS A 415 29.79 -22.76 12.53
CA LYS A 415 31.05 -22.06 12.37
C LYS A 415 30.82 -20.56 12.32
N ASP A 416 30.24 -20.05 11.23
CA ASP A 416 30.05 -18.62 11.01
C ASP A 416 28.59 -18.28 10.74
N ILE A 417 28.20 -17.03 10.99
CA ILE A 417 26.89 -16.50 10.58
C ILE A 417 27.03 -15.94 9.17
N ILE A 418 26.21 -16.43 8.23
CA ILE A 418 26.15 -15.89 6.86
C ILE A 418 24.84 -15.13 6.73
N ILE A 419 24.89 -13.81 6.63
CA ILE A 419 23.70 -13.02 6.32
C ILE A 419 23.51 -13.04 4.80
N VAL A 420 22.51 -13.77 4.32
CA VAL A 420 22.15 -13.85 2.89
C VAL A 420 20.74 -13.28 2.71
N GLY A 421 20.66 -12.02 2.30
CA GLY A 421 19.39 -11.32 2.08
C GLY A 421 18.52 -11.25 3.34
N ASP A 422 17.22 -11.53 3.18
CA ASP A 422 16.21 -11.51 4.25
C ASP A 422 16.28 -12.75 5.18
N CYS A 423 17.13 -13.75 4.88
CA CYS A 423 17.19 -15.02 5.60
C CYS A 423 18.40 -15.08 6.55
N LEU A 424 18.15 -15.48 7.81
CA LEU A 424 19.20 -15.88 8.75
C LEU A 424 19.79 -17.23 8.32
N SER A 425 21.02 -17.21 7.78
CA SER A 425 21.75 -18.42 7.44
C SER A 425 23.07 -18.56 8.20
N TYR A 426 23.54 -19.80 8.32
CA TYR A 426 24.74 -20.15 9.07
C TYR A 426 25.60 -21.07 8.24
N SER A 427 26.92 -20.96 8.38
CA SER A 427 27.85 -21.99 7.90
C SER A 427 28.05 -23.02 9.00
N ALA A 428 27.99 -24.30 8.67
CA ALA A 428 28.20 -25.36 9.66
C ALA A 428 28.98 -26.54 9.09
N PHE A 429 29.75 -27.19 9.95
CA PHE A 429 30.39 -28.47 9.68
C PHE A 429 29.43 -29.61 9.96
N TYR A 430 29.45 -30.62 9.10
CA TYR A 430 28.83 -31.90 9.41
C TYR A 430 29.78 -32.70 10.31
N LEU A 431 29.33 -33.09 11.51
CA LEU A 431 30.22 -33.70 12.50
C LEU A 431 30.78 -35.06 12.07
N ASP A 432 30.03 -35.83 11.28
CA ASP A 432 30.52 -37.12 10.75
C ASP A 432 31.53 -36.93 9.60
N GLN A 433 31.56 -35.74 8.98
CA GLN A 433 32.54 -35.37 7.94
C GLN A 433 32.97 -33.91 8.10
N PRO A 434 33.86 -33.61 9.07
CA PRO A 434 34.22 -32.23 9.43
C PRO A 434 34.99 -31.47 8.33
N CYS A 435 35.33 -32.13 7.22
CA CYS A 435 36.03 -31.51 6.09
C CYS A 435 35.11 -30.77 5.12
N LYS A 436 33.78 -30.83 5.28
CA LYS A 436 32.81 -30.19 4.40
C LYS A 436 31.94 -29.18 5.15
N LEU A 437 31.77 -28.01 4.54
CA LEU A 437 30.95 -26.91 5.06
C LEU A 437 29.61 -26.87 4.33
N PHE A 438 28.54 -26.60 5.07
CA PHE A 438 27.17 -26.51 4.58
C PHE A 438 26.51 -25.20 4.99
N THR A 439 25.50 -24.78 4.23
CA THR A 439 24.66 -23.61 4.52
C THR A 439 23.40 -24.08 5.24
N LEU A 440 23.14 -23.55 6.43
CA LEU A 440 21.98 -23.85 7.27
C LEU A 440 21.04 -22.66 7.27
N TYR A 441 19.79 -22.86 6.85
CA TYR A 441 18.72 -21.87 6.95
C TYR A 441 17.80 -22.24 8.11
N VAL A 442 17.62 -21.33 9.06
CA VAL A 442 16.86 -21.59 10.29
C VAL A 442 15.57 -20.78 10.28
N GLY A 443 14.42 -21.47 10.24
CA GLY A 443 13.10 -20.82 10.21
C GLY A 443 12.56 -20.65 11.63
N VAL A 444 12.50 -19.42 12.14
CA VAL A 444 12.07 -19.15 13.51
C VAL A 444 10.59 -19.49 13.71
N HIS A 445 10.26 -20.35 14.68
CA HIS A 445 8.87 -20.81 14.86
C HIS A 445 7.93 -19.66 15.27
N PRO A 446 6.78 -19.44 14.59
CA PRO A 446 5.87 -18.32 14.84
C PRO A 446 5.34 -18.21 16.28
N SER A 447 5.26 -19.34 16.99
CA SER A 447 4.71 -19.39 18.36
C SER A 447 5.70 -18.98 19.46
N ARG A 448 6.91 -18.52 19.13
CA ARG A 448 7.99 -18.33 20.12
C ARG A 448 8.52 -16.91 20.24
N LEU A 449 7.94 -15.94 19.51
CA LEU A 449 8.27 -14.52 19.62
C LEU A 449 7.02 -13.67 19.33
N GLU A 450 6.59 -12.84 20.28
CA GLU A 450 5.71 -11.70 20.00
C GLU A 450 6.56 -10.42 19.83
N PRO A 451 6.21 -9.48 18.93
CA PRO A 451 5.52 -9.64 17.66
C PRO A 451 6.43 -9.16 16.52
N SER A 452 6.75 -10.00 15.54
CA SER A 452 7.18 -9.47 14.24
C SER A 452 6.66 -10.37 13.12
N TRP A 453 5.95 -9.75 12.18
CA TRP A 453 5.58 -10.38 10.90
C TRP A 453 6.80 -10.96 10.16
N GLU A 454 8.00 -10.50 10.52
CA GLU A 454 9.31 -10.94 10.07
C GLU A 454 9.70 -12.35 10.55
N ALA A 455 9.27 -12.79 11.75
CA ALA A 455 9.50 -14.17 12.20
C ALA A 455 8.64 -15.18 11.41
N MET A 456 7.40 -14.80 11.06
CA MET A 456 6.53 -15.59 10.19
C MET A 456 7.06 -15.69 8.76
N SER A 457 7.72 -14.64 8.24
CA SER A 457 8.31 -14.67 6.91
C SER A 457 9.49 -15.64 6.83
N LEU A 458 10.39 -15.67 7.82
CA LEU A 458 11.54 -16.59 7.87
C LEU A 458 11.11 -18.06 7.88
N TRP A 459 10.16 -18.43 8.75
CA TRP A 459 9.62 -19.79 8.79
C TRP A 459 9.04 -20.21 7.44
N TYR A 460 8.21 -19.33 6.85
CA TYR A 460 7.58 -19.59 5.56
C TYR A 460 8.61 -19.72 4.43
N LEU A 461 9.63 -18.85 4.41
CA LEU A 461 10.69 -18.87 3.40
C LEU A 461 11.50 -20.17 3.46
N VAL A 462 11.88 -20.63 4.65
CA VAL A 462 12.62 -21.89 4.81
C VAL A 462 11.79 -23.09 4.36
N GLN A 463 10.51 -23.13 4.72
CA GLN A 463 9.59 -24.19 4.29
C GLN A 463 9.36 -24.19 2.78
N ARG A 464 9.13 -23.00 2.19
CA ARG A 464 8.99 -22.84 0.73
C ARG A 464 10.27 -23.24 0.00
N GLN A 465 11.43 -22.81 0.48
CA GLN A 465 12.72 -23.17 -0.11
C GLN A 465 12.93 -24.70 -0.05
N THR A 466 12.59 -25.32 1.07
CA THR A 466 12.61 -26.79 1.21
C THR A 466 11.73 -27.47 0.16
N LYS A 467 10.49 -26.98 -0.03
CA LYS A 467 9.56 -27.52 -1.05
C LYS A 467 10.15 -27.38 -2.46
N VAL A 468 10.66 -26.21 -2.82
CA VAL A 468 11.22 -25.93 -4.15
C VAL A 468 12.42 -26.84 -4.45
N LEU A 469 13.39 -26.93 -3.54
CA LEU A 469 14.56 -27.77 -3.73
C LEU A 469 14.21 -29.27 -3.74
N SER A 470 13.20 -29.69 -2.97
CA SER A 470 12.68 -31.06 -3.04
C SER A 470 12.08 -31.37 -4.41
N ILE A 471 11.31 -30.44 -4.99
CA ILE A 471 10.75 -30.60 -6.34
C ILE A 471 11.87 -30.64 -7.38
N MET A 472 12.90 -29.79 -7.27
CA MET A 472 14.07 -29.84 -8.16
C MET A 472 14.74 -31.21 -8.10
N LYS A 473 14.97 -31.73 -6.89
CA LYS A 473 15.55 -33.07 -6.66
C LYS A 473 14.69 -34.18 -7.26
N GLN A 474 13.37 -34.13 -7.06
CA GLN A 474 12.41 -35.10 -7.61
C GLN A 474 12.34 -35.07 -9.15
N LYS A 475 12.41 -33.88 -9.74
CA LYS A 475 12.43 -33.68 -11.21
C LYS A 475 13.81 -33.94 -11.84
N GLY A 476 14.80 -34.38 -11.06
CA GLY A 476 16.15 -34.69 -11.55
C GLY A 476 16.94 -33.45 -11.99
N VAL A 477 16.55 -32.26 -11.53
CA VAL A 477 17.29 -31.02 -11.82
C VAL A 477 18.49 -30.96 -10.88
N LEU A 478 19.59 -31.57 -11.32
CA LEU A 478 20.88 -31.54 -10.63
C LEU A 478 21.89 -30.80 -11.51
N GLY A 479 22.61 -29.86 -10.91
CA GLY A 479 23.65 -29.10 -11.61
C GLY A 479 24.62 -28.49 -10.64
N LYS A 480 25.89 -28.36 -11.05
CA LYS A 480 26.95 -27.71 -10.26
C LYS A 480 26.63 -26.25 -9.90
N ASN A 481 25.68 -25.66 -10.60
CA ASN A 481 25.29 -24.25 -10.45
C ASN A 481 23.98 -24.08 -9.67
N LEU A 482 23.39 -25.16 -9.15
CA LEU A 482 22.20 -25.09 -8.30
C LEU A 482 22.53 -25.59 -6.89
N PRO A 483 21.87 -25.04 -5.86
CA PRO A 483 22.04 -25.53 -4.51
C PRO A 483 21.43 -26.94 -4.38
N GLU A 484 22.18 -27.84 -3.76
CA GLU A 484 21.75 -29.19 -3.45
C GLU A 484 21.10 -29.25 -2.05
N LEU A 485 19.93 -29.87 -1.96
CA LEU A 485 19.27 -30.21 -0.70
C LEU A 485 19.96 -31.42 -0.06
N ILE A 486 20.67 -31.18 1.05
CA ILE A 486 21.38 -32.20 1.82
C ILE A 486 20.43 -32.86 2.81
N VAL A 487 19.85 -32.06 3.71
CA VAL A 487 18.90 -32.53 4.72
C VAL A 487 17.92 -31.41 5.06
N SER A 488 16.68 -31.78 5.40
CA SER A 488 15.69 -30.88 5.97
C SER A 488 15.07 -31.57 7.18
N GLY A 489 14.96 -30.86 8.29
CA GLY A 489 14.51 -31.46 9.54
C GLY A 489 14.15 -30.43 10.58
N ARG A 490 13.97 -30.89 11.80
CA ARG A 490 13.69 -30.03 12.97
C ARG A 490 14.80 -30.13 13.99
N VAL A 491 15.12 -29.01 14.64
CA VAL A 491 16.14 -28.99 15.69
C VAL A 491 15.65 -29.76 16.92
N LEU A 492 16.49 -30.67 17.41
CA LEU A 492 16.43 -31.24 18.74
C LEU A 492 17.42 -30.49 19.64
N HIS A 493 16.99 -30.18 20.86
CA HIS A 493 17.85 -29.53 21.82
C HIS A 493 18.69 -30.56 22.59
N PRO A 494 19.88 -30.20 23.09
CA PRO A 494 20.63 -31.07 23.99
C PRO A 494 19.85 -31.31 25.29
N GLY A 495 19.81 -32.57 25.76
CA GLY A 495 19.11 -33.01 26.96
C GLY A 495 17.87 -33.88 26.69
N HIS A 496 17.19 -34.35 27.75
CA HIS A 496 15.95 -35.12 27.62
C HIS A 496 14.84 -34.22 27.06
N CYS A 497 14.48 -34.44 25.79
CA CYS A 497 13.34 -33.80 25.17
C CYS A 497 12.06 -34.37 25.78
N THR A 498 11.13 -33.49 26.19
CA THR A 498 9.82 -33.90 26.74
C THR A 498 8.86 -34.44 25.68
N LYS A 499 9.26 -34.42 24.40
CA LYS A 499 8.44 -34.94 23.30
C LYS A 499 8.50 -36.45 23.25
N GLN A 500 7.34 -37.11 23.32
CA GLN A 500 7.21 -38.55 23.05
C GLN A 500 6.79 -38.79 21.59
N ASN A 501 6.06 -37.84 20.98
CA ASN A 501 5.70 -37.81 19.57
C ASN A 501 6.22 -36.55 18.84
N PRO A 502 6.42 -36.59 17.50
CA PRO A 502 6.86 -35.43 16.70
C PRO A 502 5.90 -34.22 16.78
N ALA A 503 4.61 -34.49 17.08
CA ALA A 503 3.56 -33.48 17.24
C ALA A 503 3.58 -32.80 18.61
N ASP A 504 4.26 -33.37 19.61
CA ASP A 504 4.32 -32.80 20.96
C ASP A 504 5.19 -31.53 20.98
N ARG A 505 4.92 -30.64 21.95
CA ARG A 505 5.69 -29.41 22.15
C ARG A 505 6.68 -29.59 23.30
N CYS A 506 7.91 -29.13 23.07
CA CYS A 506 8.93 -28.98 24.11
C CYS A 506 9.12 -27.48 24.39
N ASN A 507 9.39 -27.15 25.66
CA ASN A 507 9.58 -25.77 26.11
C ASN A 507 10.97 -25.20 25.74
N HIS A 508 11.89 -25.99 25.19
CA HIS A 508 13.19 -25.49 24.77
C HIS A 508 13.08 -24.58 23.52
N PRO A 509 13.67 -23.37 23.50
CA PRO A 509 13.44 -22.33 22.49
C PRO A 509 13.82 -22.75 21.06
N LEU A 510 14.83 -23.60 20.90
CA LEU A 510 15.25 -24.12 19.60
C LEU A 510 14.51 -25.41 19.18
N CYS A 511 13.81 -26.10 20.08
CA CYS A 511 13.27 -27.44 19.79
C CYS A 511 12.08 -27.42 18.83
N GLY A 512 12.15 -28.11 17.70
CA GLY A 512 11.08 -28.13 16.70
C GLY A 512 11.18 -27.02 15.64
N THR A 513 12.20 -26.15 15.72
CA THR A 513 12.50 -25.14 14.70
C THR A 513 12.90 -25.83 13.39
N PRO A 514 12.25 -25.53 12.26
CA PRO A 514 12.63 -26.11 10.97
C PRO A 514 13.98 -25.57 10.50
N VAL A 515 14.81 -26.48 10.00
CA VAL A 515 16.11 -26.15 9.40
C VAL A 515 16.23 -26.83 8.05
N LEU A 516 16.78 -26.08 7.10
CA LEU A 516 17.13 -26.55 5.78
C LEU A 516 18.65 -26.48 5.63
N VAL A 517 19.27 -27.57 5.20
CA VAL A 517 20.72 -27.65 4.97
C VAL A 517 20.98 -27.84 3.49
N THR A 518 21.81 -26.97 2.93
CA THR A 518 22.18 -26.99 1.51
C THR A 518 23.69 -26.91 1.28
N SER A 519 24.12 -27.33 0.10
CA SER A 519 25.47 -27.11 -0.44
C SER A 519 25.34 -26.44 -1.81
N PRO A 520 26.24 -25.54 -2.25
CA PRO A 520 27.50 -25.13 -1.64
C PRO A 520 27.40 -23.93 -0.67
N VAL A 521 28.50 -23.65 0.04
CA VAL A 521 28.70 -22.41 0.81
C VAL A 521 29.53 -21.43 -0.02
N GLY A 522 29.14 -20.15 -0.03
CA GLY A 522 29.84 -19.11 -0.77
C GLY A 522 29.61 -17.71 -0.21
N GLU A 523 30.30 -16.73 -0.79
CA GLU A 523 30.24 -15.32 -0.40
C GLU A 523 29.22 -14.57 -1.29
N PRO A 524 28.26 -13.80 -0.73
CA PRO A 524 27.28 -13.05 -1.53
C PRO A 524 27.93 -12.04 -2.48
N VAL A 525 27.39 -11.91 -3.69
CA VAL A 525 27.93 -11.01 -4.71
C VAL A 525 27.84 -9.55 -4.28
N SER A 526 26.81 -9.16 -3.53
CA SER A 526 26.68 -7.81 -2.94
C SER A 526 27.92 -7.43 -2.11
N TYR A 527 28.45 -8.35 -1.30
CA TYR A 527 29.64 -8.13 -0.48
C TYR A 527 30.92 -8.07 -1.33
N ILE A 528 31.02 -8.90 -2.36
CA ILE A 528 32.16 -8.91 -3.29
C ILE A 528 32.27 -7.57 -4.01
N ILE A 529 31.16 -7.05 -4.54
CA ILE A 529 31.13 -5.76 -5.24
C ILE A 529 31.46 -4.62 -4.28
N ALA A 530 30.94 -4.65 -3.05
CA ALA A 530 31.25 -3.64 -2.03
C ALA A 530 32.74 -3.62 -1.65
N ARG A 531 33.41 -4.78 -1.67
CA ARG A 531 34.81 -4.93 -1.25
C ARG A 531 35.83 -4.73 -2.37
N TYR A 532 35.54 -5.26 -3.56
CA TYR A 532 36.49 -5.34 -4.68
C TYR A 532 36.10 -4.47 -5.88
N GLY A 533 34.90 -3.88 -5.87
CA GLY A 533 34.37 -3.08 -6.98
C GLY A 533 33.71 -3.91 -8.08
N SER A 534 33.55 -3.31 -9.26
CA SER A 534 32.90 -3.94 -10.41
C SER A 534 33.71 -5.10 -11.00
N PHE A 535 33.02 -6.09 -11.56
CA PHE A 535 33.64 -7.24 -12.23
C PHE A 535 34.39 -6.84 -13.51
N CYS A 536 35.51 -7.53 -13.76
CA CYS A 536 36.18 -7.50 -15.06
C CYS A 536 35.39 -8.30 -16.11
N THR A 537 35.79 -8.18 -17.38
CA THR A 537 35.12 -8.83 -18.51
C THR A 537 35.00 -10.35 -18.34
N GLU A 538 36.07 -11.02 -17.94
CA GLU A 538 36.10 -12.47 -17.75
C GLU A 538 35.18 -12.91 -16.60
N GLU A 539 35.16 -12.14 -15.51
CA GLU A 539 34.29 -12.42 -14.36
C GLU A 539 32.82 -12.17 -14.70
N ALA A 540 32.48 -11.07 -15.39
CA ALA A 540 31.12 -10.77 -15.82
C ALA A 540 30.56 -11.82 -16.80
N LEU A 541 31.38 -12.31 -17.74
CA LEU A 541 31.01 -13.38 -18.67
C LEU A 541 30.81 -14.72 -17.95
N ARG A 542 31.70 -15.06 -17.01
CA ARG A 542 31.57 -16.28 -16.19
C ARG A 542 30.31 -16.21 -15.31
N PHE A 543 30.07 -15.07 -14.68
CA PHE A 543 28.88 -14.79 -13.88
C PHE A 543 27.61 -14.98 -14.72
N CYS A 544 27.50 -14.31 -15.88
CA CYS A 544 26.36 -14.45 -16.78
C CYS A 544 26.09 -15.92 -17.16
N ARG A 545 27.16 -16.63 -17.57
CA ARG A 545 27.11 -18.05 -17.93
C ARG A 545 26.58 -18.90 -16.79
N ASP A 546 27.13 -18.74 -15.59
CA ASP A 546 26.82 -19.60 -14.45
C ASP A 546 25.37 -19.43 -13.99
N ILE A 547 24.87 -18.19 -13.96
CA ILE A 547 23.48 -17.90 -13.61
C ILE A 547 22.53 -18.39 -14.71
N LEU A 548 22.86 -18.19 -16.00
CA LEU A 548 22.03 -18.70 -17.09
C LEU A 548 21.92 -20.23 -17.10
N MET A 549 22.99 -20.94 -16.76
CA MET A 549 22.95 -22.40 -16.64
C MET A 549 21.98 -22.83 -15.52
N SER A 550 21.94 -22.07 -14.43
CA SER A 550 21.05 -22.30 -13.29
C SER A 550 19.58 -22.03 -13.67
N LEU A 551 19.32 -20.87 -14.29
CA LEU A 551 17.99 -20.46 -14.74
C LEU A 551 17.43 -21.42 -15.79
N ARG A 552 18.24 -21.86 -16.76
CA ARG A 552 17.82 -22.90 -17.72
C ARG A 552 17.38 -24.18 -17.00
N SER A 553 18.19 -24.65 -16.06
CA SER A 553 17.94 -25.90 -15.35
C SER A 553 16.66 -25.83 -14.51
N ALA A 554 16.41 -24.69 -13.86
CA ALA A 554 15.16 -24.43 -13.13
C ALA A 554 13.95 -24.29 -14.08
N ALA A 555 14.11 -23.58 -15.21
CA ALA A 555 13.07 -23.39 -16.22
C ALA A 555 12.60 -24.71 -16.83
N LEU A 556 13.50 -25.69 -17.05
CA LEU A 556 13.14 -27.04 -17.51
C LEU A 556 12.21 -27.79 -16.52
N ALA A 557 12.22 -27.40 -15.25
CA ALA A 557 11.29 -27.90 -14.24
C ALA A 557 10.05 -27.02 -14.03
N ASN A 558 9.82 -26.01 -14.87
CA ASN A 558 8.82 -24.96 -14.69
C ASN A 558 8.97 -24.22 -13.35
N ILE A 559 10.20 -23.91 -12.97
CA ILE A 559 10.50 -23.14 -11.76
C ILE A 559 11.15 -21.83 -12.19
N GLN A 560 10.56 -20.72 -11.76
CA GLN A 560 11.14 -19.38 -11.92
C GLN A 560 11.62 -18.85 -10.58
N HIS A 561 12.81 -18.26 -10.54
CA HIS A 561 13.43 -17.82 -9.29
C HIS A 561 12.69 -16.63 -8.66
N GLY A 562 12.33 -15.63 -9.46
CA GLY A 562 11.50 -14.51 -9.03
C GLY A 562 12.12 -13.51 -8.05
N ASP A 563 13.42 -13.61 -7.78
CA ASP A 563 14.14 -12.72 -6.85
C ASP A 563 15.66 -12.70 -7.14
N ILE A 564 16.01 -12.49 -8.40
CA ILE A 564 17.41 -12.40 -8.84
C ILE A 564 17.97 -11.03 -8.44
N CYS A 565 18.84 -11.03 -7.42
CA CYS A 565 19.49 -9.84 -6.87
C CYS A 565 20.89 -10.19 -6.34
N PRO A 566 21.78 -9.21 -6.08
CA PRO A 566 23.16 -9.48 -5.69
C PRO A 566 23.29 -10.18 -4.32
N GLU A 567 22.29 -10.06 -3.44
CA GLU A 567 22.24 -10.76 -2.15
C GLU A 567 21.92 -12.24 -2.30
N ASN A 568 21.18 -12.63 -3.35
CA ASN A 568 20.71 -13.99 -3.59
C ASN A 568 21.60 -14.78 -4.55
N ILE A 569 22.84 -14.32 -4.77
CA ILE A 569 23.83 -15.05 -5.56
C ILE A 569 25.13 -15.13 -4.78
N VAL A 570 25.68 -16.34 -4.66
CA VAL A 570 26.93 -16.58 -3.95
C VAL A 570 28.05 -17.00 -4.91
N ARG A 571 29.26 -16.51 -4.65
CA ARG A 571 30.50 -16.98 -5.28
C ARG A 571 31.07 -18.13 -4.46
N VAL A 572 31.23 -19.28 -5.11
CA VAL A 572 31.77 -20.50 -4.52
C VAL A 572 33.17 -20.71 -5.06
N ILE A 573 34.15 -20.83 -4.17
CA ILE A 573 35.55 -21.08 -4.56
C ILE A 573 35.79 -22.59 -4.54
N SER A 574 36.09 -23.18 -5.70
CA SER A 574 36.44 -24.59 -5.79
C SER A 574 37.83 -24.86 -5.19
N SER A 575 37.92 -25.82 -4.26
CA SER A 575 39.18 -26.25 -3.64
C SER A 575 40.05 -27.13 -4.55
N LYS A 576 39.60 -27.46 -5.76
CA LYS A 576 40.31 -28.34 -6.70
C LYS A 576 41.11 -27.53 -7.74
N GLY A 577 42.27 -27.03 -7.34
CA GLY A 577 43.48 -26.87 -8.17
C GLY A 577 43.46 -25.96 -9.41
N ARG A 578 42.33 -25.35 -9.80
CA ARG A 578 42.26 -24.26 -10.78
C ARG A 578 41.29 -23.20 -10.25
N ILE A 579 41.61 -21.94 -10.49
CA ILE A 579 40.89 -20.73 -10.06
C ILE A 579 39.53 -20.66 -10.79
N GLU A 580 38.64 -21.60 -10.54
CA GLU A 580 37.27 -21.58 -11.05
C GLU A 580 36.36 -21.30 -9.87
N SER A 581 36.03 -20.02 -9.72
CA SER A 581 34.91 -19.62 -8.89
C SER A 581 33.62 -19.78 -9.67
N LEU A 582 32.62 -20.41 -9.07
CA LEU A 582 31.28 -20.59 -9.64
C LEU A 582 30.31 -19.64 -8.97
N TYR A 583 29.34 -19.13 -9.73
CA TYR A 583 28.25 -18.33 -9.20
C TYR A 583 26.97 -19.16 -9.12
N VAL A 584 26.34 -19.18 -7.94
CA VAL A 584 25.18 -20.02 -7.66
C VAL A 584 24.04 -19.15 -7.11
N PRO A 585 22.85 -19.14 -7.75
CA PRO A 585 21.68 -18.51 -7.19
C PRO A 585 21.15 -19.31 -5.99
N VAL A 586 20.90 -18.62 -4.90
CA VAL A 586 20.41 -19.14 -3.61
C VAL A 586 19.08 -18.47 -3.24
N SER A 587 18.51 -18.77 -2.07
CA SER A 587 17.26 -18.14 -1.60
C SER A 587 16.02 -18.43 -2.45
N TRP A 588 15.84 -19.70 -2.86
CA TRP A 588 14.70 -20.16 -3.66
C TRP A 588 13.34 -20.13 -2.93
N GLY A 589 13.25 -19.58 -1.71
CA GLY A 589 12.01 -19.51 -0.93
C GLY A 589 10.90 -18.66 -1.56
N ARG A 590 11.25 -17.74 -2.47
CA ARG A 590 10.31 -16.89 -3.22
C ARG A 590 10.08 -17.33 -4.67
N ALA A 591 10.58 -18.52 -5.04
CA ALA A 591 10.39 -19.05 -6.39
C ALA A 591 8.91 -19.29 -6.71
N VAL A 592 8.56 -19.06 -7.98
CA VAL A 592 7.22 -19.25 -8.53
C VAL A 592 7.14 -20.65 -9.14
N LEU A 593 6.26 -21.50 -8.59
CA LEU A 593 6.00 -22.86 -9.05
C LEU A 593 4.63 -22.98 -9.73
N GLU A 594 3.67 -22.19 -9.28
CA GLU A 594 2.25 -22.23 -9.66
C GLU A 594 1.72 -20.80 -9.82
N ASP A 595 0.62 -20.61 -10.56
CA ASP A 595 0.03 -19.28 -10.85
C ASP A 595 -0.40 -18.46 -9.61
N ARG A 596 -0.52 -19.12 -8.46
CA ARG A 596 -0.87 -18.50 -7.16
C ARG A 596 0.34 -17.90 -6.46
N ASP A 597 1.55 -18.33 -6.81
CA ASP A 597 2.78 -17.81 -6.23
C ASP A 597 3.08 -16.42 -6.81
N SER A 598 3.58 -15.52 -5.97
CA SER A 598 4.00 -14.18 -6.37
C SER A 598 5.50 -13.99 -6.17
N PRO A 599 6.23 -13.38 -7.12
CA PRO A 599 7.65 -13.10 -6.99
C PRO A 599 7.95 -12.04 -5.92
N ALA A 600 9.23 -11.88 -5.58
CA ALA A 600 9.67 -10.77 -4.76
C ALA A 600 9.57 -9.44 -5.54
N MET A 601 9.28 -8.36 -4.82
CA MET A 601 9.27 -7.01 -5.38
C MET A 601 10.55 -6.26 -5.00
N ASN A 602 11.59 -6.44 -5.80
CA ASN A 602 12.82 -5.69 -5.69
C ASN A 602 12.81 -4.53 -6.70
N LEU A 603 12.69 -3.29 -6.22
CA LEU A 603 12.59 -2.10 -7.09
C LEU A 603 13.81 -1.92 -8.01
N GLN A 604 14.99 -2.41 -7.60
CA GLN A 604 16.22 -2.28 -8.36
C GLN A 604 16.35 -3.37 -9.44
N PHE A 605 16.02 -4.62 -9.09
CA PHE A 605 16.36 -5.77 -9.95
C PHE A 605 15.18 -6.53 -10.54
N SER A 606 13.94 -6.38 -10.05
CA SER A 606 12.78 -7.11 -10.62
C SER A 606 12.49 -6.69 -12.06
N SER A 607 11.92 -7.61 -12.86
CA SER A 607 11.48 -7.32 -14.23
C SER A 607 10.34 -6.28 -14.29
N VAL A 608 10.18 -5.62 -15.45
CA VAL A 608 9.05 -4.72 -15.74
C VAL A 608 7.73 -5.44 -15.48
N TYR A 609 7.60 -6.68 -15.97
CA TYR A 609 6.38 -7.46 -15.82
C TYR A 609 6.09 -7.82 -14.35
N ALA A 610 7.12 -8.17 -13.57
CA ALA A 610 6.99 -8.42 -12.13
C ALA A 610 6.55 -7.16 -11.36
N LEU A 611 7.09 -6.01 -11.73
CA LEU A 611 6.75 -4.73 -11.12
C LEU A 611 5.31 -4.28 -11.43
N GLN A 612 4.83 -4.50 -12.65
CA GLN A 612 3.49 -4.09 -13.09
C GLN A 612 2.39 -5.06 -12.63
N HIS A 613 2.63 -6.36 -12.72
CA HIS A 613 1.58 -7.37 -12.58
C HIS A 613 1.75 -8.30 -11.38
N ARG A 614 2.86 -8.18 -10.63
CA ARG A 614 3.21 -9.12 -9.54
C ARG A 614 3.19 -10.59 -9.98
N LYS A 615 3.57 -10.83 -11.23
CA LYS A 615 3.72 -12.15 -11.86
C LYS A 615 5.00 -12.18 -12.66
N LEU A 616 5.47 -13.38 -12.99
CA LEU A 616 6.62 -13.54 -13.87
C LEU A 616 6.13 -13.99 -15.24
N CYS A 617 6.71 -13.40 -16.28
CA CYS A 617 6.68 -13.97 -17.63
C CYS A 617 7.93 -14.84 -17.84
N PRO A 618 8.00 -15.69 -18.88
CA PRO A 618 9.15 -16.59 -19.12
C PRO A 618 10.51 -15.89 -19.21
N SER A 619 10.55 -14.61 -19.61
CA SER A 619 11.77 -13.80 -19.71
C SER A 619 12.13 -13.03 -18.44
N SER A 620 11.28 -13.01 -17.40
CA SER A 620 11.44 -12.13 -16.23
C SER A 620 12.72 -12.36 -15.41
N ASP A 621 13.11 -13.63 -15.17
CA ASP A 621 14.35 -13.92 -14.45
C ASP A 621 15.58 -13.46 -15.24
N THR A 622 15.52 -13.59 -16.57
CA THR A 622 16.61 -13.17 -17.47
C THR A 622 16.68 -11.65 -17.59
N GLU A 623 15.54 -10.96 -17.62
CA GLU A 623 15.51 -9.49 -17.53
C GLU A 623 16.14 -9.00 -16.22
N SER A 624 15.79 -9.64 -15.11
CA SER A 624 16.36 -9.33 -13.79
C SER A 624 17.88 -9.56 -13.75
N LEU A 625 18.36 -10.62 -14.42
CA LEU A 625 19.79 -10.88 -14.62
C LEU A 625 20.49 -9.76 -15.40
N ILE A 626 19.83 -9.13 -16.39
CA ILE A 626 20.44 -8.00 -17.11
C ILE A 626 20.65 -6.79 -16.20
N TYR A 627 19.68 -6.46 -15.35
CA TYR A 627 19.85 -5.38 -14.37
C TYR A 627 20.97 -5.67 -13.37
N LEU A 628 21.08 -6.93 -12.95
CA LEU A 628 22.18 -7.37 -12.10
C LEU A 628 23.53 -7.31 -12.83
N LEU A 629 23.60 -7.72 -14.09
CA LEU A 629 24.80 -7.60 -14.93
C LEU A 629 25.22 -6.15 -15.08
N TYR A 630 24.27 -5.25 -15.30
CA TYR A 630 24.52 -3.81 -15.36
C TYR A 630 25.15 -3.30 -14.05
N PHE A 631 24.58 -3.69 -12.90
CA PHE A 631 25.10 -3.32 -11.58
C PHE A 631 26.50 -3.87 -11.31
N VAL A 632 26.75 -5.18 -11.49
CA VAL A 632 28.07 -5.77 -11.23
C VAL A 632 29.15 -5.28 -12.20
N SER A 633 28.75 -4.77 -13.36
CA SER A 633 29.62 -4.12 -14.34
C SER A 633 29.91 -2.64 -14.00
N GLY A 634 29.49 -2.15 -12.83
CA GLY A 634 29.69 -0.77 -12.37
C GLY A 634 28.71 0.22 -12.99
N GLY A 635 27.53 -0.22 -13.42
CA GLY A 635 26.45 0.66 -13.83
C GLY A 635 25.81 1.38 -12.63
N GLU A 636 25.47 2.66 -12.81
CA GLU A 636 24.84 3.46 -11.76
C GLU A 636 23.37 3.09 -11.60
N MET A 637 23.05 2.39 -10.51
CA MET A 637 21.66 2.18 -10.07
C MET A 637 21.20 3.38 -9.23
N GLN A 638 20.20 4.11 -9.73
CA GLN A 638 19.55 5.15 -8.94
C GLN A 638 18.73 4.51 -7.82
N GLN A 639 18.71 5.13 -6.63
CA GLN A 639 17.77 4.74 -5.58
C GLN A 639 16.34 4.88 -6.12
N GLN A 640 15.61 3.77 -6.12
CA GLN A 640 14.24 3.70 -6.57
C GLN A 640 13.33 3.69 -5.34
N ASP A 641 12.55 4.76 -5.19
CA ASP A 641 11.68 4.93 -4.03
C ASP A 641 10.25 4.41 -4.28
N SER A 642 9.94 4.03 -5.54
CA SER A 642 8.62 3.53 -5.92
C SER A 642 8.68 2.59 -7.13
N ILE A 643 7.62 1.82 -7.34
CA ILE A 643 7.45 0.97 -8.54
C ILE A 643 7.47 1.82 -9.82
N GLU A 644 6.85 3.00 -9.80
CA GLU A 644 6.77 3.89 -10.97
C GLU A 644 8.15 4.46 -11.33
N SER A 645 8.96 4.87 -10.34
CA SER A 645 10.32 5.35 -10.61
C SER A 645 11.19 4.22 -11.18
N ALA A 646 11.04 3.02 -10.63
CA ALA A 646 11.72 1.82 -11.10
C ALA A 646 11.34 1.49 -12.57
N LEU A 647 10.06 1.60 -12.93
CA LEU A 647 9.58 1.38 -14.30
C LEU A 647 10.09 2.46 -15.26
N ARG A 648 10.03 3.75 -14.89
CA ARG A 648 10.56 4.84 -15.71
C ARG A 648 12.07 4.75 -15.90
N TRP A 649 12.80 4.31 -14.88
CA TRP A 649 14.23 4.07 -15.01
C TRP A 649 14.51 2.97 -16.04
N ARG A 650 13.78 1.85 -16.00
CA ARG A 650 13.89 0.76 -16.99
C ARG A 650 13.55 1.27 -18.39
N GLU A 651 12.40 1.91 -18.56
CA GLU A 651 11.96 2.48 -19.83
C GLU A 651 13.02 3.42 -20.41
N ARG A 652 13.54 4.35 -19.59
CA ARG A 652 14.60 5.27 -20.00
C ARG A 652 15.90 4.55 -20.35
N CYS A 653 16.32 3.58 -19.55
CA CYS A 653 17.57 2.85 -19.72
C CYS A 653 17.56 1.98 -20.99
N TRP A 654 16.44 1.31 -21.28
CA TRP A 654 16.24 0.56 -22.52
C TRP A 654 16.15 1.49 -23.73
N ALA A 655 15.30 2.53 -23.67
CA ALA A 655 15.12 3.48 -24.77
C ALA A 655 16.41 4.24 -25.14
N LYS A 656 17.20 4.64 -24.13
CA LYS A 656 18.49 5.32 -24.34
C LYS A 656 19.67 4.35 -24.50
N ARG A 657 19.42 3.04 -24.53
CA ARG A 657 20.42 1.97 -24.62
C ARG A 657 21.54 2.06 -23.58
N MET A 658 21.25 2.60 -22.39
CA MET A 658 22.23 2.82 -21.33
C MET A 658 22.82 1.50 -20.83
N ILE A 659 21.98 0.48 -20.68
CA ILE A 659 22.37 -0.86 -20.23
C ILE A 659 23.27 -1.51 -21.27
N GLN A 660 22.84 -1.49 -22.54
CA GLN A 660 23.56 -2.10 -23.65
C GLN A 660 24.89 -1.41 -23.93
N HIS A 661 24.97 -0.09 -23.73
CA HIS A 661 26.24 0.66 -23.81
C HIS A 661 27.21 0.18 -22.75
N ARG A 662 26.80 0.15 -21.47
CA ARG A 662 27.67 -0.25 -20.37
C ARG A 662 28.10 -1.71 -20.48
N LEU A 663 27.18 -2.62 -20.81
CA LEU A 663 27.53 -4.02 -21.03
C LEU A 663 28.41 -4.22 -22.27
N GLY A 664 28.29 -3.34 -23.27
CA GLY A 664 29.13 -3.32 -24.47
C GLY A 664 30.56 -2.86 -24.21
N GLU A 665 30.78 -1.93 -23.28
CA GLU A 665 32.12 -1.57 -22.79
C GLU A 665 32.83 -2.76 -22.16
N VAL A 666 32.07 -3.64 -21.49
CA VAL A 666 32.62 -4.85 -20.86
C VAL A 666 32.81 -5.98 -21.88
N SER A 667 31.78 -6.29 -22.68
CA SER A 667 31.83 -7.35 -23.69
C SER A 667 30.77 -7.18 -24.77
N THR A 668 31.17 -7.30 -26.04
CA THR A 668 30.24 -7.34 -27.17
C THR A 668 29.23 -8.48 -27.07
N LEU A 669 29.59 -9.60 -26.43
CA LEU A 669 28.69 -10.71 -26.21
C LEU A 669 27.61 -10.40 -25.16
N LEU A 670 27.96 -9.70 -24.08
CA LEU A 670 27.00 -9.26 -23.06
C LEU A 670 26.04 -8.20 -23.62
N LYS A 671 26.54 -7.27 -24.44
CA LYS A 671 25.69 -6.34 -25.18
C LYS A 671 24.69 -7.08 -26.08
N ALA A 672 25.17 -8.02 -26.90
CA ALA A 672 24.29 -8.78 -27.79
C ALA A 672 23.25 -9.58 -27.01
N PHE A 673 23.62 -10.10 -25.83
CA PHE A 673 22.69 -10.78 -24.94
C PHE A 673 21.62 -9.82 -24.39
N ALA A 674 22.01 -8.62 -23.96
CA ALA A 674 21.08 -7.60 -23.51
C ALA A 674 20.14 -7.13 -24.64
N ASP A 675 20.65 -6.94 -25.86
CA ASP A 675 19.84 -6.61 -27.06
C ASP A 675 18.79 -7.71 -27.34
N TYR A 676 19.14 -8.98 -27.12
CA TYR A 676 18.19 -10.09 -27.27
C TYR A 676 17.13 -10.11 -26.16
N VAL A 677 17.52 -9.93 -24.90
CA VAL A 677 16.57 -9.91 -23.78
C VAL A 677 15.60 -8.73 -23.89
N ASP A 678 16.08 -7.56 -24.32
CA ASP A 678 15.26 -6.37 -24.59
C ASP A 678 14.10 -6.69 -25.56
N SER A 679 14.38 -7.48 -26.61
CA SER A 679 13.34 -7.92 -27.56
C SER A 679 12.29 -8.88 -26.98
N LEU A 680 12.55 -9.46 -25.82
CA LEU A 680 11.66 -10.40 -25.12
C LEU A 680 10.95 -9.78 -23.91
N CYS A 681 11.37 -8.60 -23.45
CA CYS A 681 10.80 -7.93 -22.29
C CYS A 681 9.28 -7.75 -22.44
N GLY A 682 8.50 -8.20 -21.45
CA GLY A 682 7.04 -8.12 -21.46
C GLY A 682 6.32 -9.05 -22.45
N THR A 683 7.04 -9.89 -23.18
CA THR A 683 6.45 -10.87 -24.11
C THR A 683 6.24 -12.23 -23.44
N PRO A 684 5.32 -13.08 -23.97
CA PRO A 684 5.16 -14.45 -23.48
C PRO A 684 6.22 -15.43 -24.02
N TYR A 685 7.17 -14.97 -24.85
CA TYR A 685 8.13 -15.84 -25.50
C TYR A 685 9.23 -16.32 -24.52
N PRO A 686 9.57 -17.62 -24.52
CA PRO A 686 10.61 -18.16 -23.67
C PRO A 686 12.01 -17.73 -24.15
N VAL A 687 12.95 -17.68 -23.22
CA VAL A 687 14.36 -17.41 -23.49
C VAL A 687 15.03 -18.66 -24.06
N ASP A 688 15.75 -18.50 -25.17
CA ASP A 688 16.57 -19.58 -25.75
C ASP A 688 17.92 -19.66 -25.02
N TYR A 689 17.88 -20.31 -23.85
CA TYR A 689 19.05 -20.48 -23.00
C TYR A 689 20.18 -21.24 -23.71
N ASP A 690 19.88 -22.24 -24.55
CA ASP A 690 20.90 -23.11 -25.15
C ASP A 690 21.72 -22.41 -26.24
N ILE A 691 21.13 -21.49 -27.01
CA ILE A 691 21.91 -20.64 -27.93
C ILE A 691 22.91 -19.77 -27.16
N TRP A 692 22.47 -19.11 -26.08
CA TRP A 692 23.30 -18.19 -25.33
C TRP A 692 24.37 -18.90 -24.50
N LEU A 693 24.04 -20.03 -23.88
CA LEU A 693 25.02 -20.86 -23.18
C LEU A 693 26.09 -21.40 -24.13
N ARG A 694 25.73 -21.83 -25.35
CA ARG A 694 26.73 -22.22 -26.36
C ARG A 694 27.66 -21.09 -26.77
N ARG A 695 27.19 -19.83 -26.80
CA ARG A 695 28.02 -18.66 -27.09
C ARG A 695 28.93 -18.31 -25.91
N LEU A 696 28.40 -18.28 -24.69
CA LEU A 696 29.14 -17.97 -23.47
C LEU A 696 30.20 -19.04 -23.16
N ASN A 697 29.86 -20.33 -23.29
CA ASN A 697 30.81 -21.43 -23.05
C ASN A 697 32.03 -21.36 -23.98
N ARG A 698 31.83 -20.97 -25.26
CA ARG A 698 32.95 -20.82 -26.22
C ARG A 698 33.94 -19.75 -25.81
N VAL A 699 33.49 -18.68 -25.15
CA VAL A 699 34.35 -17.57 -24.72
C VAL A 699 34.99 -17.88 -23.37
N VAL A 700 34.22 -18.39 -22.40
CA VAL A 700 34.71 -18.64 -21.03
C VAL A 700 35.65 -19.84 -20.95
N ALA A 701 35.53 -20.84 -21.82
CA ALA A 701 36.42 -22.00 -21.84
C ALA A 701 37.84 -21.70 -22.38
N GLY A 702 38.07 -20.52 -22.97
CA GLY A 702 39.36 -20.15 -23.53
C GLY A 702 39.69 -20.89 -24.83
N SER A 703 40.33 -20.15 -25.74
CA SER A 703 40.86 -20.60 -27.02
C SER A 703 42.02 -21.61 -26.85
N ASP A 704 41.71 -22.84 -26.46
CA ASP A 704 42.65 -23.99 -26.42
C ASP A 704 42.22 -25.13 -27.37
N LYS A 705 41.58 -24.75 -28.48
CA LYS A 705 41.72 -25.49 -29.74
C LYS A 705 42.05 -24.48 -30.83
N GLY A 706 43.34 -24.17 -30.91
CA GLY A 706 43.94 -23.83 -32.18
C GLY A 706 43.44 -24.81 -33.24
N LYS A 707 43.17 -24.30 -34.44
CA LYS A 707 42.83 -25.07 -35.62
C LYS A 707 43.76 -26.29 -35.76
N SER A 708 43.38 -27.45 -35.23
CA SER A 708 43.77 -28.73 -35.79
C SER A 708 42.72 -29.05 -36.84
N ILE A 709 42.96 -28.54 -38.05
CA ILE A 709 42.39 -29.12 -39.25
C ILE A 709 42.99 -30.53 -39.33
N GLU A 710 42.33 -31.50 -38.71
CA GLU A 710 42.44 -32.88 -39.17
C GLU A 710 41.47 -33.01 -40.34
N ARG A 711 42.07 -32.89 -41.52
CA ARG A 711 41.58 -33.49 -42.75
C ARG A 711 41.25 -34.95 -42.46
N SER A 712 40.01 -35.34 -42.68
CA SER A 712 39.67 -36.70 -43.10
C SER A 712 38.54 -36.57 -44.11
N GLU A 713 38.95 -36.56 -45.37
CA GLU A 713 38.14 -36.84 -46.54
C GLU A 713 37.65 -38.29 -46.48
N ALA A 714 36.36 -38.49 -46.75
CA ALA A 714 35.74 -39.63 -47.45
C ALA A 714 34.22 -39.56 -47.18
N SER A 715 33.29 -39.58 -48.12
CA SER A 715 33.36 -39.85 -49.55
C SER A 715 32.07 -39.36 -50.25
N LEU A 716 32.23 -38.67 -51.39
CA LEU A 716 31.61 -39.01 -52.68
C LEU A 716 30.10 -39.35 -52.76
N ARG A 717 29.32 -38.47 -53.41
CA ARG A 717 28.70 -38.63 -54.77
C ARG A 717 27.59 -37.58 -54.97
N PHE A 718 27.79 -36.63 -55.91
CA PHE A 718 27.21 -36.57 -57.27
C PHE A 718 25.67 -36.45 -57.27
N GLY A 719 25.02 -35.53 -57.98
CA GLY A 719 25.36 -34.50 -58.97
C GLY A 719 24.08 -33.67 -59.18
N ASP A 720 24.18 -32.35 -59.39
CA ASP A 720 24.36 -31.64 -60.66
C ASP A 720 23.05 -31.19 -61.31
N ALA A 721 23.20 -30.06 -62.03
CA ALA A 721 22.30 -29.41 -62.99
C ALA A 721 21.20 -28.52 -62.39
N ALA A 722 21.39 -27.20 -62.40
CA ALA A 722 21.13 -26.27 -63.53
C ALA A 722 19.64 -25.86 -63.54
N GLU A 723 19.23 -24.62 -63.76
CA GLU A 723 19.78 -23.60 -64.64
C GLU A 723 19.14 -22.25 -64.30
N MET A 724 19.82 -21.17 -64.71
CA MET A 724 19.41 -19.77 -64.59
C MET A 724 18.21 -19.43 -65.47
N SER A 725 17.39 -18.47 -65.02
CA SER A 725 16.88 -17.31 -65.78
C SER A 725 15.82 -16.62 -64.90
N GLY A 726 15.73 -15.31 -64.77
CA GLY A 726 16.14 -14.24 -65.66
C GLY A 726 14.94 -13.31 -65.84
N THR A 727 14.95 -12.20 -65.10
CA THR A 727 14.39 -10.88 -65.46
C THR A 727 12.91 -10.76 -65.87
N SER A 728 12.17 -9.89 -65.17
CA SER A 728 11.86 -8.52 -65.63
C SER A 728 10.50 -7.99 -65.13
N GLY A 729 10.48 -6.68 -64.84
CA GLY A 729 9.29 -5.80 -64.84
C GLY A 729 8.28 -6.04 -63.72
N GLY A 730 7.87 -5.06 -62.92
CA GLY A 730 7.83 -3.63 -63.14
C GLY A 730 6.49 -3.11 -62.59
N CYS A 731 6.60 -2.33 -61.51
CA CYS A 731 5.74 -1.20 -61.14
C CYS A 731 4.24 -1.37 -60.83
N SER A 732 3.90 -0.64 -59.76
CA SER A 732 2.64 0.06 -59.46
C SER A 732 1.56 -0.67 -58.64
N SER A 733 1.52 -0.28 -57.36
CA SER A 733 0.36 0.28 -56.63
C SER A 733 -1.04 -0.24 -57.00
N TYR A 734 -1.80 -0.72 -56.01
CA TYR A 734 -2.78 0.08 -55.26
C TYR A 734 -3.37 -0.76 -54.12
N THR A 735 -3.47 -0.10 -52.96
CA THR A 735 -4.47 -0.25 -51.88
C THR A 735 -5.63 -1.24 -52.05
N CYS A 736 -5.79 -2.11 -51.05
CA CYS A 736 -6.91 -2.08 -50.10
C CYS A 736 -6.38 -2.46 -48.71
#